data_AF-A0A9D6E6Y7-F1
#
_entry.id   AF-A0A9D6E6Y7-F1
#
_cell.length_a   1.000
_cell.length_b   1.000
_cell.length_c   1.000
_cell.angle_alpha   90.00
_cell.angle_beta   90.00
_cell.angle_gamma   90.00
#
_symmetry.space_group_name_H-M   'P 1'
#
loop_
_entity.id
_entity.type
_entity.pdbx_description
1 polymer ?
#
loop_
_entity_poly.entity_id
_entity_poly.type
_entity_poly.pdbx_seq_one_letter_code
_entity_poly.pdbx_strand_id
1 'polypeptide(L)'
;MGCRVFWLMLAAGAMLPPRARAQIRHDRSVPDSVTLIPGARNGAGWLGRWLLGANYRDLWTQPIRVERLDLARFAGGLTPACQMGGRQTAALDLRGAEQRQYRFRLAGPDLTGAPLPGRSRRTPAADVLRERVSSRHPAGGVVVAPLLEAAGVLHVEPRLGIMPDAAVLGEFRQVFAGMLGTIEEQPDAGFAGADRVENTEQLWTRLDASPEDRVDARAYLTARVVDILAGDWDRQFEKWTWAGYQGDGRRLWRPIPRHREQAFARFDGVIPSIARRYFPQLVSFGPSFPDVYGLTWSARALDRRFLVALEKPVWDSVARAAQARLTDAVLEGAVRQLPAELRTPHGVELRSALGSRRDHLLDATDAFYRLVAEYADIHATSQDDWAEVDRVNERQVRVRIALAEAPNRPYFERTFTRGETREIRLYLGGGNDRVIVRGTTSRSVAVRAVGGAGNDLLSDSSRVGLPVVREVLTSTFFYDAEGDNVFVAGPGTEIDRRPFREPRRADVAAPTLLGACGEAGQADAPPRGLTDPFRDFGSRSVPAPWLSFQPNVGLLIGAGVERYGYAFLKAPYGSRVTVRGAYATGAKRFRVWYEGDFRNLPRRAWASLSVRYSGIDFLRFYGFGNETEITAPPEFYQIT
;
A
#
# COMPACT_ATOMS: atom_id res chain seq x y z
N MET A 1 -7.15 -18.64 -57.21
CA MET A 1 -8.01 -17.49 -57.57
C MET A 1 -9.41 -17.80 -57.08
N GLY A 2 -9.85 -17.21 -55.96
CA GLY A 2 -11.04 -16.32 -55.90
C GLY A 2 -12.35 -17.14 -55.87
N CYS A 3 -13.30 -16.99 -54.94
CA CYS A 3 -13.75 -15.79 -54.28
C CYS A 3 -14.62 -16.17 -53.05
N ARG A 4 -14.26 -15.58 -51.91
CA ARG A 4 -15.08 -15.10 -50.76
C ARG A 4 -16.50 -15.65 -50.55
N VAL A 5 -16.66 -16.37 -49.45
CA VAL A 5 -17.93 -16.60 -48.75
C VAL A 5 -18.22 -15.41 -47.83
N PHE A 6 -19.37 -14.77 -48.04
CA PHE A 6 -19.97 -13.80 -47.13
C PHE A 6 -20.92 -14.56 -46.21
N TRP A 7 -20.66 -14.56 -44.89
CA TRP A 7 -21.69 -14.81 -43.88
C TRP A 7 -21.68 -13.65 -42.90
N LEU A 8 -22.68 -12.79 -43.04
CA LEU A 8 -23.17 -11.92 -41.98
C LEU A 8 -23.92 -12.81 -40.98
N MET A 9 -23.45 -12.86 -39.73
CA MET A 9 -24.33 -13.09 -38.59
C MET A 9 -23.99 -12.10 -37.48
N LEU A 10 -24.93 -11.17 -37.29
CA LEU A 10 -25.17 -10.45 -36.05
C LEU A 10 -25.52 -11.45 -34.95
N ALA A 11 -24.74 -11.44 -33.87
CA ALA A 11 -25.21 -11.83 -32.55
C ALA A 11 -24.39 -11.08 -31.49
N ALA A 12 -24.79 -9.86 -31.18
CA ALA A 12 -24.36 -9.13 -29.99
C ALA A 12 -25.02 -9.79 -28.76
N GLY A 13 -24.46 -10.89 -28.30
CA GLY A 13 -24.77 -11.48 -27.01
C GLY A 13 -24.06 -10.70 -25.91
N ALA A 14 -24.70 -9.66 -25.38
CA ALA A 14 -24.27 -9.04 -24.13
C ALA A 14 -24.46 -10.05 -22.99
N MET A 15 -23.42 -10.84 -22.69
CA MET A 15 -23.33 -11.59 -21.45
C MET A 15 -23.24 -10.58 -20.30
N LEU A 16 -24.40 -10.25 -19.72
CA LEU A 16 -24.49 -9.64 -18.40
C LEU A 16 -23.69 -10.51 -17.43
N PRO A 17 -22.80 -9.95 -16.60
CA PRO A 17 -22.14 -10.73 -15.56
C PRO A 17 -23.20 -11.36 -14.65
N PRO A 18 -23.02 -12.60 -14.18
CA PRO A 18 -23.92 -13.19 -13.21
C PRO A 18 -24.03 -12.24 -12.02
N ARG A 19 -25.26 -11.77 -11.74
CA ARG A 19 -25.56 -11.03 -10.52
C ARG A 19 -24.99 -11.84 -9.35
N ALA A 20 -24.18 -11.21 -8.50
CA ALA A 20 -23.77 -11.81 -7.25
C ALA A 20 -25.03 -12.39 -6.59
N ARG A 21 -25.04 -13.71 -6.38
CA ARG A 21 -26.12 -14.37 -5.64
C ARG A 21 -26.23 -13.67 -4.29
N ALA A 22 -27.47 -13.47 -3.84
CA ALA A 22 -27.79 -12.78 -2.60
C ALA A 22 -26.89 -13.25 -1.46
N GLN A 23 -26.00 -12.36 -1.02
CA GLN A 23 -25.34 -12.51 0.27
C GLN A 23 -26.45 -12.60 1.31
N ILE A 24 -26.33 -13.55 2.24
CA ILE A 24 -27.38 -13.84 3.23
C ILE A 24 -27.58 -12.57 4.06
N ARG A 25 -28.68 -11.86 3.83
CA ARG A 25 -29.11 -10.76 4.69
C ARG A 25 -29.62 -11.36 5.99
N HIS A 26 -28.91 -11.11 7.09
CA HIS A 26 -29.42 -11.43 8.41
C HIS A 26 -30.52 -10.44 8.80
N ASP A 27 -31.65 -10.97 9.26
CA ASP A 27 -32.86 -10.21 9.60
C ASP A 27 -32.61 -9.25 10.79
N ARG A 28 -33.17 -8.03 10.70
CA ARG A 28 -33.01 -6.96 11.69
C ARG A 28 -34.15 -7.03 12.72
N SER A 29 -34.11 -8.02 13.60
CA SER A 29 -34.82 -7.90 14.89
C SER A 29 -33.95 -7.08 15.84
N VAL A 30 -34.53 -6.17 16.64
CA VAL A 30 -33.79 -5.32 17.59
C VAL A 30 -33.90 -5.95 18.98
N PRO A 31 -32.85 -6.61 19.52
CA PRO A 31 -32.70 -6.82 20.95
C PRO A 31 -32.15 -5.56 21.63
N ASP A 32 -32.30 -5.49 22.95
CA ASP A 32 -31.88 -4.43 23.87
C ASP A 32 -30.65 -3.60 23.43
N SER A 33 -30.90 -2.45 22.82
CA SER A 33 -29.86 -1.47 22.47
C SER A 33 -29.37 -0.68 23.70
N VAL A 34 -28.12 -0.23 23.68
CA VAL A 34 -27.50 0.54 24.77
C VAL A 34 -26.95 1.85 24.23
N THR A 35 -27.00 2.90 25.04
CA THR A 35 -26.35 4.19 24.74
C THR A 35 -24.97 4.24 25.37
N LEU A 36 -23.93 4.57 24.60
CA LEU A 36 -22.56 4.73 25.10
C LEU A 36 -21.81 5.83 24.35
N ILE A 37 -20.68 6.27 24.90
CA ILE A 37 -19.74 7.19 24.25
C ILE A 37 -18.58 6.37 23.67
N PRO A 38 -18.38 6.31 22.34
CA PRO A 38 -17.38 5.45 21.70
C PRO A 38 -15.93 5.64 22.14
N GLY A 39 -15.59 6.81 22.71
CA GLY A 39 -14.24 7.19 23.13
C GLY A 39 -14.25 8.29 24.18
N ALA A 40 -14.83 8.02 25.36
CA ALA A 40 -15.01 8.98 26.46
C ALA A 40 -13.72 9.71 26.93
N ARG A 41 -12.53 9.19 26.58
CA ARG A 41 -11.22 9.75 26.93
C ARG A 41 -10.47 10.43 25.75
N ASN A 42 -11.11 10.59 24.59
CA ASN A 42 -10.49 11.16 23.39
C ASN A 42 -10.61 12.68 23.26
N GLY A 43 -11.08 13.39 24.30
CA GLY A 43 -11.15 14.86 24.29
C GLY A 43 -9.76 15.52 24.28
N ALA A 44 -9.56 16.53 23.42
CA ALA A 44 -8.33 17.32 23.35
C ALA A 44 -8.65 18.82 23.46
N GLY A 45 -7.79 19.56 24.18
CA GLY A 45 -7.83 21.02 24.25
C GLY A 45 -7.41 21.69 22.92
N TRP A 46 -7.57 23.01 22.82
CA TRP A 46 -7.38 23.76 21.58
C TRP A 46 -5.99 23.59 20.94
N LEU A 47 -4.92 23.59 21.75
CA LEU A 47 -3.54 23.34 21.29
C LEU A 47 -3.38 21.94 20.68
N GLY A 48 -3.96 20.92 21.31
CA GLY A 48 -3.93 19.54 20.80
C GLY A 48 -4.71 19.41 19.49
N ARG A 49 -5.88 20.05 19.38
CA ARG A 49 -6.67 20.09 18.14
C ARG A 49 -5.95 20.83 17.01
N TRP A 50 -5.19 21.88 17.32
CA TRP A 50 -4.41 22.61 16.31
C TRP A 50 -3.17 21.82 15.85
N LEU A 51 -2.40 21.26 16.79
CA LEU A 51 -1.17 20.51 16.48
C LEU A 51 -1.45 19.14 15.84
N LEU A 52 -2.37 18.37 16.40
CA LEU A 52 -2.64 16.98 16.00
C LEU A 52 -3.90 16.84 15.13
N GLY A 53 -4.67 17.92 14.98
CA GLY A 53 -5.85 17.99 14.11
C GLY A 53 -7.13 17.57 14.79
N ALA A 54 -8.26 18.23 14.53
CA ALA A 54 -9.55 17.90 15.17
C ALA A 54 -10.01 16.45 14.90
N ASN A 55 -9.78 15.93 13.68
CA ASN A 55 -10.10 14.57 13.26
C ASN A 55 -11.58 14.23 13.56
N TYR A 56 -11.88 12.98 13.94
CA TYR A 56 -13.23 12.55 14.34
C TYR A 56 -13.47 12.57 15.84
N ARG A 57 -12.71 13.36 16.62
CA ARG A 57 -12.85 13.36 18.09
C ARG A 57 -14.27 13.60 18.55
N ASP A 58 -14.98 14.51 17.89
CA ASP A 58 -16.35 14.85 18.26
C ASP A 58 -17.30 13.65 18.07
N LEU A 59 -17.08 12.81 17.04
CA LEU A 59 -17.83 11.56 16.84
C LEU A 59 -17.50 10.51 17.90
N TRP A 60 -16.23 10.44 18.34
CA TRP A 60 -15.82 9.53 19.41
C TRP A 60 -16.39 9.96 20.77
N THR A 61 -16.70 11.24 20.97
CA THR A 61 -17.29 11.75 22.22
C THR A 61 -18.81 11.86 22.20
N GLN A 62 -19.45 11.65 21.04
CA GLN A 62 -20.89 11.71 20.90
C GLN A 62 -21.55 10.42 21.42
N PRO A 63 -22.56 10.50 22.32
CA PRO A 63 -23.34 9.33 22.69
C PRO A 63 -24.07 8.74 21.49
N ILE A 64 -23.95 7.43 21.29
CA ILE A 64 -24.62 6.70 20.21
C ILE A 64 -25.42 5.53 20.79
N ARG A 65 -26.55 5.22 20.14
CA ARG A 65 -27.33 4.02 20.44
C ARG A 65 -26.93 2.90 19.50
N VAL A 66 -26.47 1.80 20.06
CA VAL A 66 -26.02 0.63 19.30
C VAL A 66 -26.62 -0.66 19.85
N GLU A 67 -26.73 -1.65 18.97
CA GLU A 67 -27.26 -2.97 19.31
C GLU A 67 -26.30 -3.69 20.27
N ARG A 68 -26.86 -4.30 21.32
CA ARG A 68 -26.11 -5.29 22.12
C ARG A 68 -26.18 -6.62 21.38
N LEU A 69 -25.03 -7.22 21.10
CA LEU A 69 -24.99 -8.52 20.42
C LEU A 69 -25.67 -9.57 21.30
N ASP A 70 -26.66 -10.26 20.75
CA ASP A 70 -27.26 -11.43 21.38
C ASP A 70 -26.47 -12.67 20.98
N LEU A 71 -25.49 -13.05 21.80
CA LEU A 71 -24.62 -14.20 21.51
C LEU A 71 -25.39 -15.53 21.47
N ALA A 72 -26.56 -15.64 22.10
CA ALA A 72 -27.34 -16.87 22.09
C ALA A 72 -28.13 -17.04 20.78
N ARG A 73 -28.59 -15.93 20.17
CA ARG A 73 -29.38 -15.97 18.93
C ARG A 73 -28.58 -15.68 17.68
N PHE A 74 -27.60 -14.78 17.74
CA PHE A 74 -26.81 -14.39 16.58
C PHE A 74 -26.09 -15.60 15.98
N ALA A 75 -26.19 -15.76 14.66
CA ALA A 75 -25.59 -16.87 13.92
C ALA A 75 -25.86 -18.27 14.51
N GLY A 76 -27.03 -18.47 15.13
CA GLY A 76 -27.42 -19.75 15.74
C GLY A 76 -26.70 -20.07 17.07
N GLY A 77 -26.10 -19.06 17.71
CA GLY A 77 -25.36 -19.20 18.96
C GLY A 77 -23.86 -19.07 18.74
N LEU A 78 -23.27 -17.99 19.25
CA LEU A 78 -21.84 -17.70 19.18
C LEU A 78 -21.11 -18.19 20.43
N THR A 79 -20.03 -18.92 20.22
CA THR A 79 -19.09 -19.36 21.28
C THR A 79 -17.70 -18.82 21.00
N PRO A 80 -16.98 -18.28 22.00
CA PRO A 80 -15.63 -17.78 21.78
C PRO A 80 -14.63 -18.90 21.53
N ALA A 81 -13.68 -18.66 20.62
CA ALA A 81 -12.64 -19.59 20.24
C ALA A 81 -11.25 -19.09 20.65
N CYS A 82 -10.83 -17.93 20.17
CA CYS A 82 -9.50 -17.37 20.50
C CYS A 82 -9.43 -15.85 20.37
N GLN A 83 -8.57 -15.23 21.17
CA GLN A 83 -8.23 -13.81 21.03
C GLN A 83 -7.01 -13.65 20.11
N MET A 84 -7.09 -12.67 19.21
CA MET A 84 -6.02 -12.26 18.31
C MET A 84 -5.61 -10.81 18.60
N GLY A 85 -4.30 -10.55 18.62
CA GLY A 85 -3.74 -9.21 18.82
C GLY A 85 -3.72 -8.71 20.28
N GLY A 86 -2.98 -7.62 20.51
CA GLY A 86 -2.85 -6.99 21.83
C GLY A 86 -4.07 -6.15 22.24
N ARG A 87 -4.12 -5.67 23.49
CA ARG A 87 -5.29 -4.97 24.09
C ARG A 87 -5.82 -3.78 23.29
N GLN A 88 -4.99 -3.12 22.47
CA GLN A 88 -5.39 -1.96 21.64
C GLN A 88 -5.95 -2.33 20.26
N THR A 89 -5.74 -3.57 19.81
CA THR A 89 -6.17 -4.08 18.49
C THR A 89 -6.87 -5.44 18.61
N ALA A 90 -7.37 -5.75 19.81
CA ALA A 90 -7.89 -7.07 20.13
C ALA A 90 -9.07 -7.43 19.22
N ALA A 91 -9.05 -8.65 18.74
CA ALA A 91 -10.16 -9.29 18.07
C ALA A 91 -10.45 -10.63 18.72
N LEU A 92 -11.71 -11.03 18.73
CA LEU A 92 -12.17 -12.31 19.26
C LEU A 92 -12.78 -13.12 18.13
N ASP A 93 -12.22 -14.29 17.87
CA ASP A 93 -12.82 -15.28 16.98
C ASP A 93 -13.91 -16.02 17.72
N LEU A 94 -15.05 -16.16 17.06
CA LEU A 94 -16.30 -16.72 17.56
C LEU A 94 -16.75 -17.79 16.56
N ARG A 95 -17.29 -18.90 17.08
CA ARG A 95 -17.90 -19.96 16.27
C ARG A 95 -19.41 -19.89 16.40
N GLY A 96 -20.10 -19.80 15.27
CA GLY A 96 -21.55 -19.89 15.17
C GLY A 96 -22.03 -21.29 14.81
N ALA A 97 -23.32 -21.41 14.48
CA ALA A 97 -23.89 -22.62 13.91
C ALA A 97 -23.23 -22.99 12.57
N GLU A 98 -23.37 -24.25 12.18
CA GLU A 98 -22.80 -24.81 10.94
C GLU A 98 -21.27 -24.64 10.83
N GLN A 99 -20.55 -24.52 11.96
CA GLN A 99 -19.10 -24.27 12.01
C GLN A 99 -18.66 -22.93 11.39
N ARG A 100 -19.59 -22.01 11.10
CA ARG A 100 -19.26 -20.69 10.56
C ARG A 100 -18.47 -19.87 11.56
N GLN A 101 -17.47 -19.18 11.06
CA GLN A 101 -16.57 -18.38 11.89
C GLN A 101 -16.92 -16.90 11.79
N TYR A 102 -16.85 -16.22 12.93
CA TYR A 102 -17.09 -14.79 13.05
C TYR A 102 -15.93 -14.16 13.82
N ARG A 103 -15.70 -12.88 13.60
CA ARG A 103 -14.69 -12.11 14.32
C ARG A 103 -15.30 -10.82 14.83
N PHE A 104 -15.22 -10.61 16.13
CA PHE A 104 -15.52 -9.32 16.74
C PHE A 104 -14.24 -8.52 16.94
N ARG A 105 -14.15 -7.34 16.34
CA ARG A 105 -12.98 -6.45 16.44
C ARG A 105 -13.35 -5.18 17.19
N LEU A 106 -12.52 -4.80 18.16
CA LEU A 106 -12.72 -3.56 18.91
C LEU A 106 -12.58 -2.33 17.99
N ALA A 107 -13.48 -1.35 18.17
CA ALA A 107 -13.46 -0.11 17.39
C ALA A 107 -12.33 0.83 17.83
N GLY A 108 -11.91 0.79 19.11
CA GLY A 108 -10.84 1.59 19.67
C GLY A 108 -10.38 1.10 21.04
N PRO A 109 -9.21 1.55 21.53
CA PRO A 109 -8.68 1.18 22.84
C PRO A 109 -9.49 1.81 23.99
N ASP A 110 -9.91 0.94 24.91
CA ASP A 110 -10.29 1.20 26.30
C ASP A 110 -11.50 2.12 26.55
N LEU A 111 -12.70 1.50 26.55
CA LEU A 111 -13.96 2.10 26.99
C LEU A 111 -14.29 1.84 28.48
N THR A 112 -13.53 0.96 29.15
CA THR A 112 -13.84 0.49 30.52
C THR A 112 -13.07 1.22 31.61
N GLY A 113 -12.13 2.09 31.22
CA GLY A 113 -11.40 2.94 32.15
C GLY A 113 -10.33 2.22 32.97
N ALA A 114 -9.97 0.99 32.62
CA ALA A 114 -8.94 0.21 33.30
C ALA A 114 -7.55 0.83 33.07
N PRO A 115 -6.79 1.19 34.11
CA PRO A 115 -5.44 1.71 33.93
C PRO A 115 -4.56 0.66 33.22
N LEU A 116 -3.73 1.12 32.28
CA LEU A 116 -2.63 0.31 31.74
C LEU A 116 -1.82 -0.26 32.93
N PRO A 117 -1.56 -1.58 33.00
CA PRO A 117 -0.73 -2.13 34.05
C PRO A 117 0.70 -1.61 33.88
N GLY A 118 1.27 -1.09 34.96
CA GLY A 118 2.62 -0.52 34.96
C GLY A 118 2.62 1.01 34.88
N ARG A 119 3.50 1.62 35.67
CA ARG A 119 3.72 3.07 35.82
C ARG A 119 4.19 3.77 34.53
N SER A 120 3.42 3.71 33.45
CA SER A 120 3.67 4.54 32.29
C SER A 120 3.25 5.96 32.62
N ARG A 121 4.24 6.78 33.05
CA ARG A 121 4.12 8.24 33.12
C ARG A 121 3.46 8.72 31.83
N ARG A 122 2.58 9.72 31.89
CA ARG A 122 2.05 10.42 30.69
C ARG A 122 3.25 10.85 29.82
N THR A 123 3.59 10.07 28.80
CA THR A 123 4.62 10.44 27.83
C THR A 123 3.94 10.99 26.59
N PRO A 124 4.54 11.98 25.90
CA PRO A 124 4.04 12.48 24.62
C PRO A 124 3.79 11.36 23.58
N ALA A 125 4.52 10.24 23.65
CA ALA A 125 4.33 9.08 22.79
C ALA A 125 2.98 8.34 23.02
N ALA A 126 2.49 8.27 24.27
CA ALA A 126 1.18 7.69 24.58
C ALA A 126 0.01 8.60 24.17
N ASP A 127 0.23 9.91 24.06
CA ASP A 127 -0.73 10.87 23.47
C ASP A 127 -0.79 10.71 21.93
N VAL A 128 0.35 10.49 21.27
CA VAL A 128 0.43 10.23 19.81
C VAL A 128 -0.20 8.87 19.42
N LEU A 129 -0.10 7.84 20.26
CA LEU A 129 -0.78 6.54 20.00
C LEU A 129 -2.30 6.64 20.14
N ARG A 130 -2.81 7.45 21.09
CA ARG A 130 -4.25 7.78 21.20
C ARG A 130 -4.75 8.54 19.97
N GLU A 131 -3.89 9.33 19.34
CA GLU A 131 -4.22 10.10 18.15
C GLU A 131 -4.68 9.24 16.97
N ARG A 132 -4.15 8.01 16.82
CA ARG A 132 -4.52 7.06 15.76
C ARG A 132 -5.98 6.61 15.80
N VAL A 133 -6.64 6.70 16.96
CA VAL A 133 -8.05 6.32 17.12
C VAL A 133 -8.93 7.45 16.61
N SER A 134 -8.59 8.68 17.00
CA SER A 134 -9.34 9.88 16.59
C SER A 134 -9.32 10.12 15.08
N SER A 135 -8.27 9.66 14.38
CA SER A 135 -8.18 9.74 12.92
C SER A 135 -9.10 8.75 12.18
N ARG A 136 -9.60 7.71 12.86
CA ARG A 136 -10.47 6.69 12.26
C ARG A 136 -11.93 7.05 12.43
N HIS A 137 -12.72 6.76 11.40
CA HIS A 137 -14.16 6.87 11.48
C HIS A 137 -14.73 5.69 12.31
N PRO A 138 -15.49 5.92 13.40
CA PRO A 138 -15.91 4.86 14.33
C PRO A 138 -16.80 3.78 13.70
N ALA A 139 -17.48 4.13 12.59
CA ALA A 139 -18.37 3.25 11.85
C ALA A 139 -17.99 3.19 10.35
N GLY A 140 -16.71 3.36 10.00
CA GLY A 140 -16.29 3.46 8.59
C GLY A 140 -16.61 2.20 7.77
N GLY A 141 -16.28 1.03 8.31
CA GLY A 141 -16.50 -0.26 7.63
C GLY A 141 -17.96 -0.54 7.28
N VAL A 142 -18.91 -0.17 8.14
CA VAL A 142 -20.36 -0.43 7.91
C VAL A 142 -20.93 0.44 6.78
N VAL A 143 -20.36 1.61 6.53
CA VAL A 143 -20.77 2.49 5.42
C VAL A 143 -20.20 1.99 4.09
N VAL A 144 -19.00 1.40 4.08
CA VAL A 144 -18.36 0.95 2.83
C VAL A 144 -19.01 -0.33 2.27
N ALA A 145 -19.56 -1.20 3.12
CA ALA A 145 -20.13 -2.48 2.67
C ALA A 145 -21.24 -2.31 1.59
N PRO A 146 -22.26 -1.45 1.77
CA PRO A 146 -23.24 -1.20 0.70
C PRO A 146 -22.66 -0.64 -0.61
N LEU A 147 -21.53 0.07 -0.55
CA LEU A 147 -20.85 0.58 -1.75
C LEU A 147 -20.19 -0.57 -2.54
N LEU A 148 -19.63 -1.55 -1.84
CA LEU A 148 -19.05 -2.76 -2.44
C LEU A 148 -20.11 -3.64 -3.06
N GLU A 149 -21.23 -3.84 -2.34
CA GLU A 149 -22.38 -4.58 -2.85
C GLU A 149 -22.87 -3.97 -4.16
N ALA A 150 -23.09 -2.65 -4.17
CA ALA A 150 -23.52 -1.93 -5.37
C ALA A 150 -22.49 -2.02 -6.51
N ALA A 151 -21.19 -2.02 -6.20
CA ALA A 151 -20.13 -2.17 -7.18
C ALA A 151 -19.97 -3.62 -7.70
N GLY A 152 -20.59 -4.61 -7.05
CA GLY A 152 -20.46 -6.03 -7.38
C GLY A 152 -19.17 -6.67 -6.85
N VAL A 153 -18.60 -6.13 -5.77
CA VAL A 153 -17.40 -6.66 -5.13
C VAL A 153 -17.80 -7.60 -3.98
N LEU A 154 -17.23 -8.80 -3.97
CA LEU A 154 -17.43 -9.73 -2.85
C LEU A 154 -16.93 -9.08 -1.56
N HIS A 155 -17.75 -9.11 -0.52
CA HIS A 155 -17.41 -8.50 0.77
C HIS A 155 -18.19 -9.21 1.87
N VAL A 156 -17.72 -9.01 3.10
CA VAL A 156 -18.46 -9.37 4.32
C VAL A 156 -19.19 -8.13 4.82
N GLU A 157 -20.37 -8.32 5.41
CA GLU A 157 -21.14 -7.22 5.99
C GLU A 157 -20.76 -7.04 7.48
N PRO A 158 -19.99 -5.99 7.83
CA PRO A 158 -19.70 -5.70 9.23
C PRO A 158 -20.96 -5.16 9.92
N ARG A 159 -21.20 -5.63 11.15
CA ARG A 159 -22.24 -5.08 12.03
C ARG A 159 -21.61 -4.42 13.24
N LEU A 160 -21.95 -3.16 13.48
CA LEU A 160 -21.53 -2.44 14.68
C LEU A 160 -22.38 -2.90 15.87
N GLY A 161 -21.74 -3.22 17.00
CA GLY A 161 -22.46 -3.62 18.20
C GLY A 161 -21.58 -3.62 19.44
N ILE A 162 -22.23 -3.81 20.58
CA ILE A 162 -21.56 -4.00 21.87
C ILE A 162 -21.51 -5.48 22.19
N MET A 163 -20.33 -5.95 22.60
CA MET A 163 -20.21 -7.28 23.17
C MET A 163 -20.91 -7.33 24.54
N PRO A 164 -21.91 -8.21 24.75
CA PRO A 164 -22.62 -8.29 26.01
C PRO A 164 -21.68 -8.78 27.12
N ASP A 165 -22.06 -8.46 28.35
CA ASP A 165 -21.43 -9.06 29.50
C ASP A 165 -22.06 -10.45 29.77
N ALA A 166 -21.55 -11.48 29.09
CA ALA A 166 -22.14 -12.82 29.08
C ALA A 166 -21.17 -13.88 29.62
N ALA A 167 -21.69 -14.83 30.40
CA ALA A 167 -20.89 -15.91 30.99
C ALA A 167 -20.17 -16.78 29.93
N VAL A 168 -20.77 -16.94 28.75
CA VAL A 168 -20.19 -17.69 27.62
C VAL A 168 -18.84 -17.13 27.16
N LEU A 169 -18.53 -15.86 27.46
CA LEU A 169 -17.25 -15.24 27.11
C LEU A 169 -16.08 -15.73 27.96
N GLY A 170 -16.32 -16.36 29.11
CA GLY A 170 -15.27 -16.88 29.98
C GLY A 170 -14.20 -15.82 30.31
N GLU A 171 -12.93 -16.16 30.05
CA GLU A 171 -11.79 -15.26 30.27
C GLU A 171 -11.81 -14.00 29.38
N PHE A 172 -12.38 -14.09 28.18
CA PHE A 172 -12.46 -12.98 27.21
C PHE A 172 -13.36 -11.85 27.71
N ARG A 173 -14.22 -12.11 28.70
CA ARG A 173 -15.05 -11.11 29.37
C ARG A 173 -14.24 -9.90 29.85
N GLN A 174 -13.01 -10.11 30.34
CA GLN A 174 -12.15 -9.02 30.86
C GLN A 174 -11.71 -8.01 29.80
N VAL A 175 -11.66 -8.42 28.53
CA VAL A 175 -11.19 -7.58 27.42
C VAL A 175 -12.37 -7.07 26.61
N PHE A 176 -13.40 -7.89 26.40
CA PHE A 176 -14.45 -7.61 25.43
C PHE A 176 -15.79 -7.19 26.04
N ALA A 177 -16.14 -7.57 27.27
CA ALA A 177 -17.47 -7.27 27.82
C ALA A 177 -17.73 -5.74 27.87
N GLY A 178 -18.88 -5.32 27.35
CA GLY A 178 -19.28 -3.91 27.29
C GLY A 178 -18.55 -3.10 26.22
N MET A 179 -17.65 -3.70 25.44
CA MET A 179 -16.88 -2.98 24.43
C MET A 179 -17.62 -2.81 23.12
N LEU A 180 -17.46 -1.64 22.49
CA LEU A 180 -17.90 -1.37 21.13
C LEU A 180 -16.94 -2.00 20.11
N GLY A 181 -17.51 -2.64 19.10
CA GLY A 181 -16.76 -3.22 18.00
C GLY A 181 -17.62 -3.57 16.81
N THR A 182 -16.99 -4.15 15.80
CA THR A 182 -17.66 -4.67 14.62
C THR A 182 -17.54 -6.19 14.58
N ILE A 183 -18.64 -6.89 14.34
CA ILE A 183 -18.66 -8.32 14.05
C ILE A 183 -18.75 -8.56 12.55
N GLU A 184 -17.92 -9.46 12.04
CA GLU A 184 -17.87 -9.87 10.63
C GLU A 184 -17.79 -11.39 10.52
N GLU A 185 -18.49 -11.99 9.57
CA GLU A 185 -18.23 -13.37 9.14
C GLU A 185 -16.78 -13.51 8.61
N GLN A 186 -16.14 -14.63 8.88
CA GLN A 186 -14.87 -15.00 8.28
C GLN A 186 -15.16 -15.90 7.06
N PRO A 187 -14.87 -15.43 5.83
CA PRO A 187 -15.11 -16.23 4.64
C PRO A 187 -14.31 -17.53 4.66
N ASP A 188 -14.98 -18.63 4.31
CA ASP A 188 -14.44 -19.97 4.18
C ASP A 188 -14.98 -20.64 2.88
N ALA A 189 -14.64 -21.91 2.67
CA ALA A 189 -15.18 -22.66 1.55
C ALA A 189 -16.72 -22.73 1.63
N GLY A 190 -17.39 -22.35 0.54
CA GLY A 190 -18.84 -22.16 0.46
C GLY A 190 -19.26 -20.68 0.46
N PHE A 191 -18.41 -19.77 0.98
CA PHE A 191 -18.71 -18.34 0.98
C PHE A 191 -18.92 -17.81 -0.45
N ALA A 192 -20.09 -17.22 -0.71
CA ALA A 192 -20.50 -16.79 -2.05
C ALA A 192 -20.31 -17.86 -3.15
N GLY A 193 -20.46 -19.14 -2.78
CA GLY A 193 -20.29 -20.29 -3.68
C GLY A 193 -18.84 -20.58 -4.07
N ALA A 194 -17.85 -20.05 -3.35
CA ALA A 194 -16.45 -20.34 -3.61
C ALA A 194 -16.10 -21.77 -3.16
N ASP A 195 -15.37 -22.53 -3.98
CA ASP A 195 -14.91 -23.87 -3.59
C ASP A 195 -13.76 -23.80 -2.57
N ARG A 196 -13.09 -22.64 -2.53
CA ARG A 196 -11.89 -22.42 -1.73
C ARG A 196 -11.77 -20.95 -1.37
N VAL A 197 -11.24 -20.68 -0.19
CA VAL A 197 -10.88 -19.34 0.27
C VAL A 197 -9.46 -19.36 0.80
N GLU A 198 -8.62 -18.44 0.35
CA GLU A 198 -7.20 -18.35 0.73
C GLU A 198 -6.85 -16.92 1.14
N ASN A 199 -5.83 -16.78 1.99
CA ASN A 199 -5.19 -15.49 2.21
C ASN A 199 -4.22 -15.16 1.04
N THR A 200 -3.67 -13.95 1.05
CA THR A 200 -2.81 -13.48 -0.05
C THR A 200 -1.49 -14.24 -0.18
N GLU A 201 -0.89 -14.69 0.93
CA GLU A 201 0.36 -15.45 0.91
C GLU A 201 0.16 -16.82 0.23
N GLN A 202 -0.91 -17.51 0.62
CA GLN A 202 -1.33 -18.77 0.01
C GLN A 202 -1.68 -18.59 -1.48
N LEU A 203 -2.35 -17.50 -1.83
CA LEU A 203 -2.63 -17.17 -3.23
C LEU A 203 -1.34 -16.98 -4.04
N TRP A 204 -0.34 -16.26 -3.52
CA TRP A 204 0.93 -16.08 -4.22
C TRP A 204 1.59 -17.41 -4.54
N THR A 205 1.69 -18.32 -3.56
CA THR A 205 2.23 -19.67 -3.80
C THR A 205 1.53 -20.38 -4.94
N ARG A 206 0.21 -20.22 -5.08
CA ARG A 206 -0.55 -20.83 -6.19
C ARG A 206 -0.28 -20.17 -7.54
N LEU A 207 -0.32 -18.84 -7.58
CA LEU A 207 -0.05 -18.07 -8.80
C LEU A 207 1.38 -18.29 -9.32
N ASP A 208 2.34 -18.45 -8.41
CA ASP A 208 3.73 -18.75 -8.74
C ASP A 208 3.90 -20.24 -9.13
N ALA A 209 3.04 -21.16 -8.68
CA ALA A 209 3.16 -22.58 -9.02
C ALA A 209 2.53 -22.95 -10.38
N SER A 210 1.41 -22.33 -10.77
CA SER A 210 0.68 -22.75 -11.97
C SER A 210 -0.02 -21.61 -12.70
N PRO A 211 -0.02 -21.63 -14.05
CA PRO A 211 -0.74 -20.64 -14.83
C PRO A 211 -2.27 -20.85 -14.85
N GLU A 212 -2.77 -21.94 -14.25
CA GLU A 212 -4.19 -22.26 -14.14
C GLU A 212 -4.89 -21.42 -13.07
N ASP A 213 -4.16 -20.96 -12.05
CA ASP A 213 -4.65 -20.04 -11.03
C ASP A 213 -4.52 -18.59 -11.53
N ARG A 214 -5.64 -17.85 -11.59
CA ARG A 214 -5.67 -16.46 -12.06
C ARG A 214 -6.51 -15.57 -11.19
N VAL A 215 -6.02 -14.36 -10.94
CA VAL A 215 -6.80 -13.31 -10.27
C VAL A 215 -7.74 -12.64 -11.27
N ASP A 216 -8.98 -12.43 -10.88
CA ASP A 216 -9.91 -11.53 -11.56
C ASP A 216 -9.45 -10.09 -11.33
N ALA A 217 -8.53 -9.63 -12.17
CA ALA A 217 -7.93 -8.30 -12.07
C ALA A 217 -8.98 -7.18 -12.22
N ARG A 218 -10.08 -7.42 -12.93
CA ARG A 218 -11.19 -6.44 -13.05
C ARG A 218 -11.96 -6.33 -11.75
N ALA A 219 -12.26 -7.45 -11.09
CA ALA A 219 -12.87 -7.43 -9.76
C ALA A 219 -11.94 -6.77 -8.73
N TYR A 220 -10.64 -7.05 -8.79
CA TYR A 220 -9.64 -6.36 -7.96
C TYR A 220 -9.61 -4.87 -8.21
N LEU A 221 -9.54 -4.41 -9.46
CA LEU A 221 -9.60 -3.00 -9.79
C LEU A 221 -10.89 -2.34 -9.27
N THR A 222 -12.03 -3.01 -9.43
CA THR A 222 -13.32 -2.50 -8.92
C THR A 222 -13.27 -2.28 -7.41
N ALA A 223 -12.70 -3.23 -6.66
CA ALA A 223 -12.50 -3.09 -5.21
C ALA A 223 -11.58 -1.91 -4.87
N ARG A 224 -10.46 -1.75 -5.59
CA ARG A 224 -9.50 -0.65 -5.40
C ARG A 224 -10.10 0.72 -5.73
N VAL A 225 -10.97 0.81 -6.73
CA VAL A 225 -11.70 2.05 -7.06
C VAL A 225 -12.63 2.43 -5.91
N VAL A 226 -13.34 1.48 -5.29
CA VAL A 226 -14.15 1.75 -4.10
C VAL A 226 -13.28 2.12 -2.89
N ASP A 227 -12.09 1.54 -2.73
CA ASP A 227 -11.14 1.94 -1.69
C ASP A 227 -10.70 3.39 -1.83
N ILE A 228 -10.36 3.80 -3.07
CA ILE A 228 -9.97 5.17 -3.39
C ILE A 228 -11.15 6.13 -3.11
N LEU A 229 -12.38 5.76 -3.49
CA LEU A 229 -13.59 6.51 -3.16
C LEU A 229 -13.74 6.68 -1.64
N ALA A 230 -13.56 5.61 -0.86
CA ALA A 230 -13.67 5.63 0.60
C ALA A 230 -12.48 6.34 1.29
N GLY A 231 -11.40 6.65 0.56
CA GLY A 231 -10.17 7.20 1.13
C GLY A 231 -9.45 6.20 2.05
N ASP A 232 -9.63 4.90 1.83
CA ASP A 232 -8.99 3.88 2.64
C ASP A 232 -7.59 3.57 2.13
N TRP A 233 -6.60 4.09 2.85
CA TRP A 233 -5.17 4.01 2.49
C TRP A 233 -4.48 2.72 2.96
N ASP A 234 -5.08 1.96 3.89
CA ASP A 234 -4.46 0.79 4.52
C ASP A 234 -4.95 -0.51 3.88
N ARG A 235 -4.41 -0.76 2.69
CA ARG A 235 -4.80 -1.89 1.83
C ARG A 235 -3.64 -2.85 1.57
N GLN A 236 -2.90 -3.12 2.64
CA GLN A 236 -1.81 -4.10 2.69
C GLN A 236 -2.31 -5.52 2.36
N PHE A 237 -1.39 -6.44 2.06
CA PHE A 237 -1.73 -7.76 1.55
C PHE A 237 -2.54 -8.63 2.53
N GLU A 238 -2.40 -8.40 3.83
CA GLU A 238 -3.17 -9.07 4.89
C GLU A 238 -4.61 -8.59 5.00
N LYS A 239 -4.95 -7.50 4.30
CA LYS A 239 -6.30 -6.92 4.25
C LYS A 239 -7.16 -7.56 3.15
N TRP A 240 -6.67 -8.64 2.53
CA TRP A 240 -7.36 -9.32 1.44
C TRP A 240 -7.48 -10.81 1.73
N THR A 241 -8.65 -11.32 1.38
CA THR A 241 -8.95 -12.75 1.29
C THR A 241 -9.43 -13.02 -0.13
N TRP A 242 -9.24 -14.23 -0.64
CA TRP A 242 -9.49 -14.54 -2.05
C TRP A 242 -10.40 -15.75 -2.18
N ALA A 243 -11.54 -15.57 -2.84
CA ALA A 243 -12.47 -16.64 -3.17
C ALA A 243 -12.10 -17.27 -4.52
N GLY A 244 -11.80 -18.56 -4.52
CA GLY A 244 -11.42 -19.33 -5.69
C GLY A 244 -12.59 -20.14 -6.25
N TYR A 245 -12.83 -19.98 -7.55
CA TYR A 245 -13.88 -20.68 -8.29
C TYR A 245 -13.24 -21.53 -9.39
N GLN A 246 -13.47 -22.84 -9.37
CA GLN A 246 -13.02 -23.72 -10.45
C GLN A 246 -13.95 -23.59 -11.67
N GLY A 247 -13.38 -23.44 -12.87
CA GLY A 247 -14.14 -23.47 -14.12
C GLY A 247 -13.24 -23.79 -15.33
N ASP A 248 -13.71 -24.59 -16.27
CA ASP A 248 -13.03 -24.93 -17.54
C ASP A 248 -11.52 -25.21 -17.43
N GLY A 249 -11.10 -25.96 -16.39
CA GLY A 249 -9.70 -26.31 -16.15
C GLY A 249 -8.83 -25.19 -15.57
N ARG A 250 -9.40 -24.05 -15.17
CA ARG A 250 -8.70 -22.94 -14.50
C ARG A 250 -9.41 -22.55 -13.21
N ARG A 251 -8.69 -21.89 -12.32
CA ARG A 251 -9.25 -21.33 -11.09
C ARG A 251 -9.18 -19.82 -11.13
N LEU A 252 -10.35 -19.18 -11.04
CA LEU A 252 -10.46 -17.73 -10.98
C LEU A 252 -10.60 -17.29 -9.52
N TRP A 253 -9.70 -16.42 -9.08
CA TRP A 253 -9.65 -15.86 -7.73
C TRP A 253 -10.25 -14.45 -7.71
N ARG A 254 -11.29 -14.26 -6.91
CA ARG A 254 -11.93 -12.97 -6.70
C ARG A 254 -11.57 -12.39 -5.33
N PRO A 255 -11.33 -11.07 -5.25
CA PRO A 255 -10.96 -10.43 -4.00
C PRO A 255 -12.16 -10.31 -3.06
N ILE A 256 -11.89 -10.51 -1.77
CA ILE A 256 -12.75 -10.17 -0.65
C ILE A 256 -11.95 -9.20 0.23
N PRO A 257 -12.16 -7.88 0.09
CA PRO A 257 -11.48 -6.91 0.94
C PRO A 257 -11.94 -7.05 2.38
N ARG A 258 -11.01 -7.02 3.32
CA ARG A 258 -11.24 -7.15 4.76
C ARG A 258 -10.77 -5.88 5.49
N HIS A 259 -11.19 -5.73 6.74
CA HIS A 259 -10.58 -4.80 7.70
C HIS A 259 -10.53 -3.35 7.18
N ARG A 260 -11.70 -2.71 7.21
CA ARG A 260 -11.91 -1.36 6.66
C ARG A 260 -11.89 -0.26 7.73
N GLU A 261 -11.06 -0.42 8.76
CA GLU A 261 -10.94 0.53 9.86
C GLU A 261 -10.31 1.88 9.50
N GLN A 262 -9.65 1.99 8.33
CA GLN A 262 -9.07 3.24 7.82
C GLN A 262 -9.96 3.91 6.76
N ALA A 263 -11.17 3.39 6.55
CA ALA A 263 -12.13 4.03 5.66
C ALA A 263 -12.49 5.40 6.23
N PHE A 264 -12.46 6.40 5.35
CA PHE A 264 -12.69 7.80 5.67
C PHE A 264 -11.67 8.41 6.64
N ALA A 265 -10.46 7.88 6.78
CA ALA A 265 -9.47 8.40 7.73
C ALA A 265 -9.21 9.92 7.56
N ARG A 266 -9.09 10.65 8.67
CA ARG A 266 -8.75 12.08 8.69
C ARG A 266 -7.50 12.33 9.54
N PHE A 267 -6.54 13.04 8.95
CA PHE A 267 -5.30 13.47 9.58
C PHE A 267 -5.20 14.99 9.47
N ASP A 268 -5.97 15.68 10.30
CA ASP A 268 -5.98 17.13 10.34
C ASP A 268 -4.74 17.64 11.12
N GLY A 269 -4.49 18.96 11.08
CA GLY A 269 -3.51 19.59 11.96
C GLY A 269 -2.07 19.63 11.44
N VAL A 270 -1.24 20.40 12.16
CA VAL A 270 0.11 20.78 11.71
C VAL A 270 1.05 19.58 11.67
N ILE A 271 1.06 18.75 12.72
CA ILE A 271 2.00 17.63 12.85
C ILE A 271 1.74 16.58 11.76
N PRO A 272 0.51 16.08 11.54
CA PRO A 272 0.26 15.15 10.44
C PRO A 272 0.54 15.75 9.06
N SER A 273 0.30 17.04 8.87
CA SER A 273 0.58 17.69 7.57
C SER A 273 2.09 17.70 7.23
N ILE A 274 2.95 17.91 8.23
CA ILE A 274 4.41 17.79 8.09
C ILE A 274 4.81 16.31 7.96
N ALA A 275 4.25 15.45 8.82
CA ALA A 275 4.55 14.03 8.84
C ALA A 275 4.21 13.36 7.51
N ARG A 276 3.15 13.77 6.80
CA ARG A 276 2.75 13.24 5.49
C ARG A 276 3.88 13.26 4.46
N ARG A 277 4.81 14.20 4.56
CA ARG A 277 5.97 14.27 3.67
C ARG A 277 6.97 13.13 3.90
N TYR A 278 6.98 12.56 5.11
CA TYR A 278 7.74 11.37 5.49
C TYR A 278 6.89 10.09 5.42
N PHE A 279 5.58 10.22 5.53
CA PHE A 279 4.62 9.12 5.54
C PHE A 279 3.50 9.43 4.54
N PRO A 280 3.69 9.15 3.24
CA PRO A 280 2.76 9.59 2.20
C PRO A 280 1.32 9.11 2.43
N GLN A 281 1.13 8.03 3.18
CA GLN A 281 -0.17 7.46 3.53
C GLN A 281 -1.00 8.28 4.54
N LEU A 282 -0.45 9.32 5.17
CA LEU A 282 -1.19 10.21 6.08
C LEU A 282 -2.06 11.19 5.27
N VAL A 283 -3.01 10.66 4.50
CA VAL A 283 -3.93 11.39 3.65
C VAL A 283 -5.30 11.50 4.30
N SER A 284 -5.88 12.70 4.30
CA SER A 284 -7.20 12.95 4.86
C SER A 284 -8.31 12.72 3.84
N PHE A 285 -9.38 12.10 4.28
CA PHE A 285 -10.64 12.02 3.56
C PHE A 285 -11.35 13.37 3.55
N GLY A 286 -11.98 13.68 2.41
CA GLY A 286 -12.72 14.90 2.17
C GLY A 286 -13.36 14.89 0.78
N PRO A 287 -14.08 15.96 0.39
CA PRO A 287 -14.81 16.01 -0.88
C PRO A 287 -13.92 15.92 -2.12
N SER A 288 -12.65 16.31 -2.02
CA SER A 288 -11.64 16.15 -3.06
C SER A 288 -10.73 14.96 -2.79
N PHE A 289 -10.21 14.35 -3.86
CA PHE A 289 -9.15 13.35 -3.70
C PHE A 289 -7.85 14.03 -3.22
N PRO A 290 -7.22 13.52 -2.15
CA PRO A 290 -5.84 13.88 -1.84
C PRO A 290 -4.90 13.27 -2.90
N ASP A 291 -3.60 13.34 -2.64
CA ASP A 291 -2.59 12.68 -3.48
C ASP A 291 -2.88 11.17 -3.59
N VAL A 292 -3.17 10.71 -4.81
CA VAL A 292 -3.51 9.31 -5.10
C VAL A 292 -2.32 8.40 -4.78
N TYR A 293 -1.08 8.89 -4.94
CA TYR A 293 0.11 8.15 -4.56
C TYR A 293 0.13 7.79 -3.08
N GLY A 294 -0.26 8.73 -2.19
CA GLY A 294 -0.44 8.45 -0.77
C GLY A 294 -1.55 7.44 -0.46
N LEU A 295 -2.69 7.55 -1.14
CA LEU A 295 -3.84 6.63 -0.97
C LEU A 295 -3.52 5.19 -1.39
N THR A 296 -2.71 4.99 -2.42
CA THR A 296 -2.41 3.66 -2.96
C THR A 296 -1.08 3.11 -2.46
N TRP A 297 -0.32 3.91 -1.70
CA TRP A 297 1.02 3.57 -1.23
C TRP A 297 1.12 2.19 -0.57
N SER A 298 0.19 1.85 0.32
CA SER A 298 0.24 0.61 1.10
C SER A 298 -0.09 -0.64 0.29
N ALA A 299 -0.86 -0.52 -0.79
CA ALA A 299 -1.31 -1.62 -1.64
C ALA A 299 -0.39 -1.88 -2.85
N ARG A 300 0.62 -1.04 -3.05
CA ARG A 300 1.47 -1.02 -4.26
C ARG A 300 2.00 -2.40 -4.68
N ALA A 301 2.32 -3.29 -3.74
CA ALA A 301 2.80 -4.64 -4.07
C ALA A 301 1.74 -5.46 -4.82
N LEU A 302 0.49 -5.45 -4.33
CA LEU A 302 -0.62 -6.14 -4.99
C LEU A 302 -1.09 -5.42 -6.25
N ASP A 303 -1.18 -4.08 -6.19
CA ASP A 303 -1.58 -3.27 -7.33
C ASP A 303 -0.65 -3.54 -8.53
N ARG A 304 0.66 -3.61 -8.30
CA ARG A 304 1.66 -3.93 -9.36
C ARG A 304 1.58 -5.37 -9.84
N ARG A 305 1.35 -6.34 -8.95
CA ARG A 305 1.26 -7.76 -9.32
C ARG A 305 0.01 -8.08 -10.14
N PHE A 306 -1.14 -7.49 -9.82
CA PHE A 306 -2.43 -7.89 -10.41
C PHE A 306 -2.94 -6.95 -11.49
N LEU A 307 -2.73 -5.64 -11.35
CA LEU A 307 -3.32 -4.67 -12.29
C LEU A 307 -2.47 -4.45 -13.54
N VAL A 308 -1.22 -4.95 -13.56
CA VAL A 308 -0.34 -4.95 -14.74
C VAL A 308 -0.92 -5.72 -15.92
N ALA A 309 -1.90 -6.60 -15.72
CA ALA A 309 -2.56 -7.29 -16.82
C ALA A 309 -3.57 -6.41 -17.57
N LEU A 310 -3.99 -5.29 -16.99
CA LEU A 310 -5.09 -4.47 -17.51
C LEU A 310 -4.58 -3.26 -18.30
N GLU A 311 -5.10 -3.08 -19.51
CA GLU A 311 -4.86 -1.90 -20.35
C GLU A 311 -5.81 -0.74 -20.00
N LYS A 312 -5.42 0.51 -20.29
CA LYS A 312 -6.19 1.73 -19.98
C LYS A 312 -7.68 1.66 -20.35
N PRO A 313 -8.10 1.13 -21.52
CA PRO A 313 -9.52 1.04 -21.83
C PRO A 313 -10.32 0.18 -20.83
N VAL A 314 -9.70 -0.85 -20.26
CA VAL A 314 -10.33 -1.67 -19.22
C VAL A 314 -10.47 -0.89 -17.91
N TRP A 315 -9.44 -0.11 -17.54
CA TRP A 315 -9.50 0.78 -16.39
C TRP A 315 -10.64 1.79 -16.51
N ASP A 316 -10.76 2.43 -17.67
CA ASP A 316 -11.81 3.40 -17.97
C ASP A 316 -13.20 2.77 -17.88
N SER A 317 -13.34 1.56 -18.43
CA SER A 317 -14.59 0.81 -18.37
C SER A 317 -14.97 0.46 -16.93
N VAL A 318 -14.02 0.00 -16.11
CA VAL A 318 -14.26 -0.35 -14.70
C VAL A 318 -14.62 0.88 -13.88
N ALA A 319 -13.88 1.98 -14.06
CA ALA A 319 -14.11 3.22 -13.33
C ALA A 319 -15.49 3.82 -13.63
N ARG A 320 -15.88 3.88 -14.92
CA ARG A 320 -17.23 4.35 -15.32
C ARG A 320 -18.33 3.44 -14.80
N ALA A 321 -18.13 2.12 -14.84
CA ALA A 321 -19.11 1.17 -14.32
C ALA A 321 -19.29 1.31 -12.80
N ALA A 322 -18.20 1.49 -12.05
CA ALA A 322 -18.26 1.75 -10.62
C ALA A 322 -18.97 3.08 -10.32
N GLN A 323 -18.58 4.17 -11.01
CA GLN A 323 -19.20 5.49 -10.88
C GLN A 323 -20.71 5.44 -11.11
N ALA A 324 -21.17 4.75 -12.16
CA ALA A 324 -22.59 4.63 -12.50
C ALA A 324 -23.40 3.80 -11.50
N ARG A 325 -22.80 2.78 -10.87
CA ARG A 325 -23.45 1.94 -9.85
C ARG A 325 -23.60 2.63 -8.50
N LEU A 326 -22.73 3.59 -8.20
CA LEU A 326 -22.73 4.34 -6.95
C LEU A 326 -23.71 5.53 -7.01
N THR A 327 -24.98 5.23 -7.28
CA THR A 327 -26.04 6.24 -7.38
C THR A 327 -26.25 6.99 -6.07
N ASP A 328 -26.93 8.15 -6.11
CA ASP A 328 -27.23 8.89 -4.87
C ASP A 328 -28.02 8.05 -3.86
N ALA A 329 -28.94 7.20 -4.33
CA ALA A 329 -29.67 6.26 -3.48
C ALA A 329 -28.75 5.25 -2.77
N VAL A 330 -27.69 4.77 -3.45
CA VAL A 330 -26.68 3.90 -2.85
C VAL A 330 -25.85 4.66 -1.82
N LEU A 331 -25.41 5.89 -2.12
CA LEU A 331 -24.63 6.71 -1.19
C LEU A 331 -25.44 7.06 0.07
N GLU A 332 -26.71 7.41 -0.10
CA GLU A 332 -27.63 7.62 1.03
C GLU A 332 -27.86 6.33 1.82
N GLY A 333 -28.07 5.21 1.13
CA GLY A 333 -28.24 3.90 1.76
C GLY A 333 -27.03 3.49 2.60
N ALA A 334 -25.82 3.78 2.10
CA ALA A 334 -24.57 3.58 2.81
C ALA A 334 -24.49 4.42 4.09
N VAL A 335 -24.77 5.73 4.00
CA VAL A 335 -24.76 6.63 5.18
C VAL A 335 -25.86 6.28 6.18
N ARG A 336 -27.01 5.79 5.73
CA ARG A 336 -28.10 5.32 6.61
C ARG A 336 -27.70 4.12 7.49
N GLN A 337 -26.59 3.43 7.21
CA GLN A 337 -26.04 2.40 8.09
C GLN A 337 -25.44 2.96 9.38
N LEU A 338 -25.13 4.26 9.43
CA LEU A 338 -24.67 4.90 10.66
C LEU A 338 -25.75 4.86 11.75
N PRO A 339 -25.35 4.78 13.03
CA PRO A 339 -26.22 5.10 14.16
C PRO A 339 -26.92 6.45 13.93
N ALA A 340 -28.19 6.54 14.35
CA ALA A 340 -29.04 7.70 14.04
C ALA A 340 -28.41 9.02 14.49
N GLU A 341 -27.72 9.00 15.63
CA GLU A 341 -27.04 10.15 16.23
C GLU A 341 -25.89 10.66 15.37
N LEU A 342 -25.20 9.79 14.61
CA LEU A 342 -24.08 10.17 13.73
C LEU A 342 -24.53 10.65 12.35
N ARG A 343 -25.83 10.56 12.01
CA ARG A 343 -26.32 10.89 10.67
C ARG A 343 -26.37 12.39 10.39
N THR A 344 -26.57 13.21 11.43
CA THR A 344 -26.64 14.68 11.29
C THR A 344 -25.82 15.35 12.39
N PRO A 345 -24.95 16.34 12.07
CA PRO A 345 -24.63 16.82 10.73
C PRO A 345 -23.65 15.91 9.95
N HIS A 346 -22.92 15.03 10.64
CA HIS A 346 -21.77 14.31 10.06
C HIS A 346 -22.12 13.40 8.87
N GLY A 347 -23.20 12.62 8.95
CA GLY A 347 -23.65 11.79 7.82
C GLY A 347 -23.97 12.60 6.55
N VAL A 348 -24.50 13.82 6.69
CA VAL A 348 -24.75 14.73 5.57
C VAL A 348 -23.43 15.16 4.91
N GLU A 349 -22.43 15.51 5.71
CA GLU A 349 -21.09 15.84 5.20
C GLU A 349 -20.44 14.64 4.51
N LEU A 350 -20.51 13.45 5.11
CA LEU A 350 -19.97 12.21 4.55
C LEU A 350 -20.63 11.88 3.20
N ARG A 351 -21.96 11.97 3.11
CA ARG A 351 -22.71 11.79 1.86
C ARG A 351 -22.21 12.78 0.81
N SER A 352 -22.17 14.06 1.17
CA SER A 352 -21.72 15.13 0.26
C SER A 352 -20.33 14.85 -0.29
N ALA A 353 -19.37 14.52 0.59
CA ALA A 353 -18.01 14.17 0.22
C ALA A 353 -17.96 12.92 -0.69
N LEU A 354 -18.71 11.87 -0.37
CA LEU A 354 -18.79 10.66 -1.20
C LEU A 354 -19.28 10.96 -2.62
N GLY A 355 -20.30 11.81 -2.78
CA GLY A 355 -20.79 12.18 -4.10
C GLY A 355 -19.79 13.03 -4.88
N SER A 356 -19.18 14.04 -4.25
CA SER A 356 -18.12 14.84 -4.88
C SER A 356 -16.98 13.96 -5.38
N ARG A 357 -16.58 12.97 -4.58
CA ARG A 357 -15.54 11.99 -4.96
C ARG A 357 -16.01 11.03 -6.06
N ARG A 358 -17.26 10.56 -6.03
CA ARG A 358 -17.83 9.76 -7.12
C ARG A 358 -17.74 10.53 -8.44
N ASP A 359 -18.08 11.81 -8.42
CA ASP A 359 -18.12 12.63 -9.63
C ASP A 359 -16.71 12.86 -10.23
N HIS A 360 -15.66 12.87 -9.39
CA HIS A 360 -14.24 12.97 -9.80
C HIS A 360 -13.51 11.61 -9.84
N LEU A 361 -14.23 10.49 -9.79
CA LEU A 361 -13.62 9.16 -9.61
C LEU A 361 -12.76 8.73 -10.81
N LEU A 362 -13.11 9.19 -12.01
CA LEU A 362 -12.35 8.90 -13.23
C LEU A 362 -10.95 9.54 -13.16
N ASP A 363 -10.84 10.80 -12.75
CA ASP A 363 -9.55 11.49 -12.64
C ASP A 363 -8.63 10.83 -11.61
N ALA A 364 -9.20 10.41 -10.46
CA ALA A 364 -8.47 9.67 -9.44
C ALA A 364 -8.00 8.31 -9.95
N THR A 365 -8.83 7.62 -10.73
CA THR A 365 -8.48 6.33 -11.33
C THR A 365 -7.42 6.47 -12.43
N ASP A 366 -7.43 7.56 -13.19
CA ASP A 366 -6.41 7.87 -14.20
C ASP A 366 -5.06 8.23 -13.57
N ALA A 367 -5.07 8.95 -12.45
CA ALA A 367 -3.87 9.15 -11.64
C ALA A 367 -3.35 7.80 -11.09
N PHE A 368 -4.23 6.91 -10.65
CA PHE A 368 -3.85 5.58 -10.17
C PHE A 368 -3.27 4.70 -11.29
N TYR A 369 -3.89 4.68 -12.48
CA TYR A 369 -3.39 3.96 -13.64
C TYR A 369 -1.94 4.35 -13.95
N ARG A 370 -1.65 5.65 -13.99
CA ARG A 370 -0.29 6.16 -14.28
C ARG A 370 0.75 5.64 -13.28
N LEU A 371 0.41 5.52 -12.01
CA LEU A 371 1.32 4.99 -10.98
C LEU A 371 1.63 3.50 -11.18
N VAL A 372 0.64 2.72 -11.62
CA VAL A 372 0.80 1.28 -11.85
C VAL A 372 1.48 1.00 -13.19
N ALA A 373 1.09 1.73 -14.24
CA ALA A 373 1.55 1.49 -15.61
C ALA A 373 3.02 1.93 -15.87
N GLU A 374 3.57 2.81 -15.03
CA GLU A 374 4.93 3.34 -15.21
C GLU A 374 6.01 2.24 -15.17
N TYR A 375 5.85 1.25 -14.30
CA TYR A 375 6.77 0.11 -14.17
C TYR A 375 5.95 -1.17 -14.12
N ALA A 376 6.03 -1.98 -15.17
CA ALA A 376 5.25 -3.20 -15.32
C ALA A 376 6.01 -4.42 -14.76
N ASP A 377 5.58 -4.93 -13.61
CA ASP A 377 6.11 -6.15 -13.00
C ASP A 377 5.26 -7.33 -13.44
N ILE A 378 5.81 -8.18 -14.32
CA ILE A 378 5.13 -9.34 -14.85
C ILE A 378 5.83 -10.57 -14.28
N HIS A 379 5.06 -11.43 -13.64
CA HIS A 379 5.57 -12.65 -13.03
C HIS A 379 5.04 -13.86 -13.79
N ALA A 380 5.96 -14.73 -14.20
CA ALA A 380 5.68 -16.05 -14.73
C ALA A 380 5.49 -17.04 -13.57
N THR A 381 5.69 -18.33 -13.81
CA THR A 381 5.43 -19.42 -12.87
C THR A 381 6.72 -20.14 -12.48
N SER A 382 6.63 -21.20 -11.70
CA SER A 382 7.76 -22.04 -11.30
C SER A 382 7.87 -23.27 -12.21
N GLN A 383 7.12 -23.30 -13.31
CA GLN A 383 7.22 -24.27 -14.39
C GLN A 383 8.06 -23.68 -15.52
N ASP A 384 8.47 -24.52 -16.47
CA ASP A 384 9.21 -24.06 -17.64
C ASP A 384 8.35 -23.10 -18.47
N ASP A 385 8.68 -21.81 -18.43
CA ASP A 385 7.97 -20.73 -19.10
C ASP A 385 8.69 -20.25 -20.37
N TRP A 386 7.90 -19.79 -21.35
CA TRP A 386 8.34 -19.22 -22.61
C TRP A 386 7.80 -17.80 -22.75
N ALA A 387 8.69 -16.82 -22.64
CA ALA A 387 8.39 -15.40 -22.76
C ALA A 387 8.92 -14.81 -24.07
N GLU A 388 8.02 -14.23 -24.86
CA GLU A 388 8.34 -13.49 -26.08
C GLU A 388 8.14 -12.00 -25.88
N VAL A 389 9.16 -11.21 -26.23
CA VAL A 389 9.14 -9.75 -26.15
C VAL A 389 9.44 -9.16 -27.52
N ASP A 390 8.41 -8.63 -28.16
CA ASP A 390 8.51 -8.01 -29.49
C ASP A 390 8.51 -6.49 -29.37
N ARG A 391 9.61 -5.85 -29.77
CA ARG A 391 9.69 -4.40 -29.96
C ARG A 391 9.01 -4.03 -31.29
N VAL A 392 7.69 -3.96 -31.27
CA VAL A 392 6.82 -3.76 -32.45
C VAL A 392 7.18 -2.47 -33.21
N ASN A 393 7.35 -1.36 -32.48
CA ASN A 393 7.77 -0.07 -33.02
C ASN A 393 8.32 0.83 -31.89
N GLU A 394 8.63 2.08 -32.20
CA GLU A 394 9.23 3.03 -31.23
C GLU A 394 8.34 3.32 -29.99
N ARG A 395 7.04 3.04 -30.10
CA ARG A 395 6.05 3.29 -29.07
C ARG A 395 5.58 2.04 -28.37
N GLN A 396 5.63 0.88 -29.01
CA GLN A 396 4.94 -0.33 -28.55
C GLN A 396 5.90 -1.51 -28.37
N VAL A 397 5.74 -2.20 -27.24
CA VAL A 397 6.40 -3.48 -26.94
C VAL A 397 5.32 -4.49 -26.56
N ARG A 398 5.24 -5.61 -27.27
CA ARG A 398 4.32 -6.71 -26.96
C ARG A 398 5.05 -7.74 -26.13
N VAL A 399 4.41 -8.21 -25.06
CA VAL A 399 4.90 -9.31 -24.22
C VAL A 399 3.86 -10.43 -24.25
N ARG A 400 4.32 -11.66 -24.50
CA ARG A 400 3.54 -12.90 -24.43
C ARG A 400 4.26 -13.89 -23.53
N ILE A 401 3.55 -14.54 -22.63
CA ILE A 401 4.09 -15.61 -21.77
C ILE A 401 3.17 -16.82 -21.85
N ALA A 402 3.77 -17.98 -22.09
CA ALA A 402 3.13 -19.28 -22.19
C ALA A 402 4.00 -20.33 -21.48
N LEU A 403 3.46 -21.52 -21.20
CA LEU A 403 4.29 -22.65 -20.82
C LEU A 403 5.16 -23.08 -22.03
N ALA A 404 6.39 -23.52 -21.76
CA ALA A 404 7.34 -23.94 -22.80
C ALA A 404 6.86 -25.15 -23.61
N GLU A 405 6.05 -26.03 -23.01
CA GLU A 405 5.40 -27.16 -23.69
C GLU A 405 4.26 -26.72 -24.63
N ALA A 406 3.71 -25.53 -24.45
CA ALA A 406 2.56 -25.01 -25.20
C ALA A 406 2.73 -23.51 -25.57
N PRO A 407 3.79 -23.12 -26.30
CA PRO A 407 4.15 -21.72 -26.53
C PRO A 407 3.09 -20.92 -27.31
N ASN A 408 2.25 -21.62 -28.08
CA ASN A 408 1.16 -21.02 -28.85
C ASN A 408 -0.10 -20.69 -28.02
N ARG A 409 -0.13 -21.04 -26.73
CA ARG A 409 -1.26 -20.81 -25.82
C ARG A 409 -0.84 -19.90 -24.66
N PRO A 410 -0.62 -18.59 -24.91
CA PRO A 410 -0.19 -17.69 -23.86
C PRO A 410 -1.26 -17.56 -22.77
N TYR A 411 -0.79 -17.55 -21.53
CA TYR A 411 -1.62 -17.22 -20.38
C TYR A 411 -1.53 -15.72 -20.01
N PHE A 412 -0.52 -15.03 -20.53
CA PHE A 412 -0.37 -13.59 -20.41
C PHE A 412 -0.01 -13.00 -21.78
N GLU A 413 -0.71 -11.95 -22.18
CA GLU A 413 -0.39 -11.17 -23.37
C GLU A 413 -0.80 -9.71 -23.16
N ARG A 414 0.14 -8.78 -23.37
CA ARG A 414 -0.15 -7.34 -23.28
C ARG A 414 0.77 -6.54 -24.20
N THR A 415 0.24 -5.47 -24.78
CA THR A 415 1.05 -4.47 -25.50
C THR A 415 1.25 -3.23 -24.61
N PHE A 416 2.51 -2.92 -24.30
CA PHE A 416 2.91 -1.77 -23.50
C PHE A 416 3.28 -0.59 -24.38
N THR A 417 2.93 0.61 -23.93
CA THR A 417 3.18 1.86 -24.66
C THR A 417 4.24 2.69 -23.93
N ARG A 418 5.31 3.12 -24.63
CA ARG A 418 6.44 3.90 -24.08
C ARG A 418 6.03 5.23 -23.43
N GLY A 419 4.91 5.81 -23.86
CA GLY A 419 4.35 7.03 -23.23
C GLY A 419 3.79 6.80 -21.83
N GLU A 420 3.48 5.54 -21.49
CA GLU A 420 2.85 5.14 -20.23
C GLU A 420 3.80 4.28 -19.37
N THR A 421 4.59 3.42 -20.01
CA THR A 421 5.48 2.45 -19.37
C THR A 421 6.93 2.80 -19.64
N ARG A 422 7.67 3.02 -18.55
CA ARG A 422 9.10 3.29 -18.57
C ARG A 422 9.92 2.00 -18.64
N GLU A 423 9.46 0.96 -17.96
CA GLU A 423 10.18 -0.29 -17.81
C GLU A 423 9.23 -1.49 -17.70
N ILE A 424 9.58 -2.59 -18.37
CA ILE A 424 8.95 -3.90 -18.25
C ILE A 424 9.93 -4.82 -17.52
N ARG A 425 9.47 -5.47 -16.45
CA ARG A 425 10.25 -6.40 -15.64
C ARG A 425 9.57 -7.76 -15.68
N LEU A 426 10.27 -8.75 -16.22
CA LEU A 426 9.84 -10.14 -16.27
C LEU A 426 10.53 -10.89 -15.14
N TYR A 427 9.76 -11.50 -14.25
CA TYR A 427 10.25 -12.40 -13.21
C TYR A 427 9.89 -13.83 -13.62
N LEU A 428 10.88 -14.63 -13.96
CA LEU A 428 10.68 -15.93 -14.62
C LEU A 428 10.32 -17.05 -13.64
N GLY A 429 10.92 -17.07 -12.44
CA GLY A 429 10.56 -18.03 -11.40
C GLY A 429 11.58 -19.15 -11.28
N GLY A 430 11.13 -20.38 -11.03
CA GLY A 430 12.00 -21.53 -10.76
C GLY A 430 12.14 -22.54 -11.90
N GLY A 431 11.44 -22.34 -13.02
CA GLY A 431 11.46 -23.24 -14.17
C GLY A 431 12.71 -23.09 -15.03
N ASN A 432 12.91 -23.96 -16.02
CA ASN A 432 13.93 -23.76 -17.05
C ASN A 432 13.37 -22.84 -18.13
N ASP A 433 13.50 -21.54 -17.91
CA ASP A 433 12.72 -20.54 -18.61
C ASP A 433 13.41 -20.09 -19.90
N ARG A 434 12.61 -19.63 -20.86
CA ARG A 434 13.09 -19.14 -22.15
C ARG A 434 12.57 -17.76 -22.42
N VAL A 435 13.48 -16.79 -22.57
CA VAL A 435 13.15 -15.41 -22.94
C VAL A 435 13.71 -15.07 -24.30
N ILE A 436 12.85 -14.65 -25.20
CA ILE A 436 13.21 -14.22 -26.55
C ILE A 436 12.82 -12.75 -26.75
N VAL A 437 13.82 -11.88 -26.89
CA VAL A 437 13.64 -10.46 -27.20
C VAL A 437 13.99 -10.20 -28.67
N ARG A 438 13.08 -9.55 -29.41
CA ARG A 438 13.22 -9.29 -30.86
C ARG A 438 12.74 -7.88 -31.25
N GLY A 439 13.13 -7.47 -32.46
CA GLY A 439 12.65 -6.25 -33.11
C GLY A 439 13.73 -5.16 -33.25
N THR A 440 13.58 -4.32 -34.26
CA THR A 440 14.53 -3.23 -34.57
C THR A 440 13.80 -1.89 -34.54
N THR A 441 14.21 -0.99 -33.65
CA THR A 441 13.57 0.31 -33.43
C THR A 441 14.60 1.38 -33.07
N SER A 442 14.28 2.67 -33.20
CA SER A 442 15.20 3.73 -32.77
C SER A 442 15.18 3.97 -31.25
N ARG A 443 14.03 3.67 -30.62
CA ARG A 443 13.74 3.84 -29.19
C ARG A 443 12.77 2.74 -28.76
N SER A 444 12.84 2.32 -27.50
CA SER A 444 11.92 1.32 -26.96
C SER A 444 11.79 1.44 -25.45
N VAL A 445 10.85 0.71 -24.87
CA VAL A 445 10.74 0.54 -23.40
C VAL A 445 11.91 -0.32 -22.92
N ALA A 446 12.46 -0.02 -21.74
CA ALA A 446 13.49 -0.85 -21.14
C ALA A 446 12.88 -2.20 -20.72
N VAL A 447 13.52 -3.30 -21.07
CA VAL A 447 13.09 -4.66 -20.73
C VAL A 447 14.12 -5.28 -19.79
N ARG A 448 13.68 -5.74 -18.63
CA ARG A 448 14.48 -6.51 -17.70
C ARG A 448 13.90 -7.91 -17.60
N ALA A 449 14.73 -8.93 -17.81
CA ALA A 449 14.36 -10.29 -17.49
C ALA A 449 15.20 -10.76 -16.30
N VAL A 450 14.51 -11.22 -15.27
CA VAL A 450 15.06 -11.73 -14.02
C VAL A 450 14.77 -13.21 -14.03
N GLY A 451 15.83 -14.00 -14.23
CA GLY A 451 15.77 -15.45 -14.06
C GLY A 451 15.58 -15.82 -12.60
N GLY A 452 15.67 -17.11 -12.32
CA GLY A 452 15.65 -17.59 -10.95
C GLY A 452 16.46 -18.86 -10.80
N ALA A 453 15.92 -19.85 -10.10
CA ALA A 453 16.71 -21.01 -9.69
C ALA A 453 16.94 -22.06 -10.80
N GLY A 454 16.21 -21.97 -11.92
CA GLY A 454 16.28 -22.93 -13.03
C GLY A 454 17.41 -22.65 -14.02
N ASN A 455 17.48 -23.48 -15.07
CA ASN A 455 18.48 -23.30 -16.14
C ASN A 455 17.86 -22.54 -17.32
N ASP A 456 18.10 -21.24 -17.34
CA ASP A 456 17.39 -20.32 -18.23
C ASP A 456 18.13 -20.07 -19.55
N LEU A 457 17.37 -19.90 -20.63
CA LEU A 457 17.85 -19.40 -21.92
C LEU A 457 17.32 -17.98 -22.16
N LEU A 458 18.20 -17.00 -22.05
CA LEU A 458 17.87 -15.59 -22.27
C LEU A 458 18.53 -15.09 -23.57
N SER A 459 17.71 -14.83 -24.59
CA SER A 459 18.15 -14.46 -25.93
C SER A 459 17.60 -13.12 -26.37
N ASP A 460 18.48 -12.22 -26.79
CA ASP A 460 18.16 -10.91 -27.35
C ASP A 460 18.76 -10.77 -28.75
N SER A 461 17.89 -10.68 -29.75
CA SER A 461 18.24 -10.37 -31.15
C SER A 461 17.78 -8.97 -31.57
N SER A 462 17.30 -8.17 -30.61
CA SER A 462 16.78 -6.84 -30.86
C SER A 462 17.88 -5.79 -31.06
N ARG A 463 17.52 -4.70 -31.74
CA ARG A 463 18.38 -3.53 -31.94
C ARG A 463 17.61 -2.26 -31.63
N VAL A 464 18.07 -1.50 -30.64
CA VAL A 464 17.47 -0.21 -30.26
C VAL A 464 18.50 0.91 -30.44
N GLY A 465 18.28 1.79 -31.41
CA GLY A 465 19.19 2.90 -31.71
C GLY A 465 18.99 3.46 -33.11
N LEU A 466 19.52 4.65 -33.37
CA LEU A 466 19.41 5.27 -34.69
C LEU A 466 20.21 4.45 -35.72
N PRO A 467 19.65 4.15 -36.91
CA PRO A 467 20.36 3.37 -37.93
C PRO A 467 21.70 3.99 -38.36
N VAL A 468 21.81 5.31 -38.28
CA VAL A 468 22.95 6.12 -38.75
C VAL A 468 24.05 6.25 -37.68
N VAL A 469 23.72 6.05 -36.40
CA VAL A 469 24.68 6.15 -35.29
C VAL A 469 25.08 4.73 -34.90
N ARG A 470 26.39 4.42 -34.89
CA ARG A 470 26.88 3.09 -34.46
C ARG A 470 26.52 2.74 -33.01
N GLU A 471 26.09 3.72 -32.23
CA GLU A 471 25.78 3.60 -30.81
C GLU A 471 24.38 3.01 -30.61
N VAL A 472 24.34 1.78 -30.07
CA VAL A 472 23.13 1.08 -29.69
C VAL A 472 22.79 1.46 -28.24
N LEU A 473 21.52 1.78 -27.98
CA LEU A 473 21.03 2.10 -26.65
C LEU A 473 20.81 0.80 -25.86
N THR A 474 21.43 0.70 -24.68
CA THR A 474 21.14 -0.39 -23.73
C THR A 474 19.68 -0.34 -23.32
N SER A 475 18.93 -1.37 -23.69
CA SER A 475 17.47 -1.43 -23.51
C SER A 475 16.95 -2.81 -23.13
N THR A 476 17.83 -3.81 -23.09
CA THR A 476 17.57 -5.14 -22.54
C THR A 476 18.57 -5.43 -21.43
N PHE A 477 18.07 -5.93 -20.31
CA PHE A 477 18.89 -6.30 -19.16
C PHE A 477 18.51 -7.71 -18.72
N PHE A 478 19.50 -8.61 -18.63
CA PHE A 478 19.33 -9.96 -18.13
C PHE A 478 19.98 -10.10 -16.76
N TYR A 479 19.21 -10.58 -15.79
CA TYR A 479 19.64 -10.78 -14.41
C TYR A 479 19.46 -12.24 -14.06
N ASP A 480 20.56 -12.96 -13.87
CA ASP A 480 20.48 -14.32 -13.35
C ASP A 480 21.81 -14.83 -12.81
N ALA A 481 21.79 -15.30 -11.57
CA ALA A 481 22.96 -15.68 -10.78
C ALA A 481 22.94 -17.16 -10.35
N GLU A 482 21.83 -17.86 -10.56
CA GLU A 482 21.62 -19.26 -10.14
C GLU A 482 21.40 -20.13 -11.38
N GLY A 483 21.69 -21.44 -11.32
CA GLY A 483 21.55 -22.34 -12.48
C GLY A 483 22.63 -22.21 -13.57
N ASP A 484 22.58 -23.13 -14.54
CA ASP A 484 23.48 -23.23 -15.70
C ASP A 484 22.90 -22.49 -16.93
N ASN A 485 22.89 -21.16 -16.85
CA ASN A 485 22.15 -20.34 -17.82
C ASN A 485 22.89 -20.04 -19.11
N VAL A 486 22.14 -19.99 -20.22
CA VAL A 486 22.62 -19.62 -21.55
C VAL A 486 22.15 -18.22 -21.91
N PHE A 487 23.09 -17.33 -22.21
CA PHE A 487 22.79 -15.96 -22.64
C PHE A 487 23.22 -15.74 -24.08
N VAL A 488 22.28 -15.32 -24.93
CA VAL A 488 22.55 -14.85 -26.29
C VAL A 488 22.31 -13.33 -26.31
N ALA A 489 23.37 -12.55 -26.11
CA ALA A 489 23.28 -11.09 -26.02
C ALA A 489 23.27 -10.42 -27.40
N GLY A 490 22.37 -9.46 -27.55
CA GLY A 490 22.37 -8.52 -28.67
C GLY A 490 23.24 -7.28 -28.39
N PRO A 491 23.38 -6.37 -29.37
CA PRO A 491 24.25 -5.19 -29.24
C PRO A 491 23.86 -4.20 -28.12
N GLY A 492 22.64 -4.26 -27.60
CA GLY A 492 22.09 -3.38 -26.56
C GLY A 492 21.72 -4.11 -25.28
N THR A 493 22.29 -5.28 -25.04
CA THR A 493 22.00 -6.15 -23.90
C THR A 493 23.07 -6.01 -22.81
N GLU A 494 22.65 -5.84 -21.56
CA GLU A 494 23.52 -5.92 -20.38
C GLU A 494 23.17 -7.18 -19.57
N ILE A 495 24.19 -7.93 -19.12
CA ILE A 495 24.01 -9.15 -18.32
C ILE A 495 24.61 -8.92 -16.92
N ASP A 496 23.85 -9.24 -15.88
CA ASP A 496 24.30 -9.24 -14.49
C ASP A 496 24.07 -10.62 -13.85
N ARG A 497 25.16 -11.30 -13.49
CA ARG A 497 25.13 -12.64 -12.87
C ARG A 497 25.42 -12.65 -11.37
N ARG A 498 25.33 -11.49 -10.72
CA ARG A 498 25.64 -11.38 -9.30
C ARG A 498 24.40 -11.75 -8.49
N PRO A 499 24.53 -12.57 -7.44
CA PRO A 499 23.41 -12.85 -6.56
C PRO A 499 22.95 -11.55 -5.92
N PHE A 500 21.67 -11.24 -6.08
CA PHE A 500 21.08 -10.11 -5.37
C PHE A 500 20.83 -10.52 -3.93
N ARG A 501 21.62 -9.96 -3.00
CA ARG A 501 21.37 -10.12 -1.57
C ARG A 501 20.42 -9.04 -1.12
N GLU A 502 19.20 -9.43 -0.79
CA GLU A 502 18.26 -8.54 -0.14
C GLU A 502 18.87 -7.99 1.16
N PRO A 503 18.92 -6.67 1.36
CA PRO A 503 19.38 -6.09 2.61
C PRO A 503 18.49 -6.57 3.76
N ARG A 504 19.09 -7.03 4.85
CA ARG A 504 18.31 -7.35 6.06
C ARG A 504 17.67 -6.05 6.57
N ARG A 505 16.38 -6.09 6.91
CA ARG A 505 15.67 -4.90 7.45
C ARG A 505 16.35 -4.30 8.69
N ALA A 506 17.08 -5.10 9.47
CA ALA A 506 17.87 -4.64 10.61
C ALA A 506 19.02 -3.69 10.22
N ASP A 507 19.52 -3.77 8.98
CA ASP A 507 20.66 -2.99 8.49
C ASP A 507 20.24 -1.61 7.93
N VAL A 508 18.92 -1.35 7.81
CA VAL A 508 18.36 -0.11 7.26
C VAL A 508 17.67 0.67 8.38
N ALA A 509 18.45 1.45 9.14
CA ALA A 509 17.92 2.31 10.19
C ALA A 509 17.01 3.40 9.59
N ALA A 510 15.70 3.28 9.79
CA ALA A 510 14.78 4.37 9.49
C ALA A 510 14.84 5.41 10.62
N PRO A 511 14.83 6.73 10.31
CA PRO A 511 14.72 7.76 11.34
C PRO A 511 13.33 7.70 11.96
N THR A 512 13.25 7.20 13.20
CA THR A 512 12.03 7.21 14.01
C THR A 512 11.84 8.60 14.62
N LEU A 513 10.79 9.31 14.18
CA LEU A 513 10.55 10.70 14.59
C LEU A 513 9.93 10.82 16.00
N LEU A 514 9.53 9.73 16.65
CA LEU A 514 9.16 9.67 18.06
C LEU A 514 9.22 8.20 18.48
N GLY A 515 9.96 7.90 19.55
CA GLY A 515 10.11 6.56 20.09
C GLY A 515 8.76 5.88 20.33
N ALA A 516 8.42 4.93 19.48
CA ALA A 516 7.50 3.86 19.82
C ALA A 516 8.34 2.84 20.60
N CYS A 517 8.19 2.83 21.92
CA CYS A 517 8.71 1.76 22.76
C CYS A 517 8.05 0.46 22.30
N GLY A 518 8.80 -0.40 21.61
CA GLY A 518 8.52 -1.83 21.61
C GLY A 518 8.79 -2.34 23.01
N GLU A 519 7.82 -3.05 23.59
CA GLU A 519 8.05 -3.84 24.79
C GLU A 519 9.20 -4.82 24.50
N ALA A 520 10.18 -4.82 25.40
CA ALA A 520 11.27 -5.77 25.39
C ALA A 520 10.68 -7.16 25.67
N GLY A 521 10.44 -7.96 24.63
CA GLY A 521 9.98 -9.33 24.83
C GLY A 521 9.35 -10.01 23.61
N GLN A 522 9.92 -9.87 22.41
CA GLN A 522 10.01 -10.96 21.41
C GLN A 522 10.87 -10.45 20.25
N ALA A 523 12.13 -10.87 20.20
CA ALA A 523 12.93 -10.75 19.00
C ALA A 523 12.39 -11.80 18.02
N ASP A 524 11.49 -11.39 17.12
CA ASP A 524 11.26 -11.97 15.79
C ASP A 524 10.02 -11.35 15.10
N ALA A 525 9.96 -10.01 15.01
CA ALA A 525 9.21 -9.31 13.97
C ALA A 525 9.60 -7.82 13.96
N PRO A 526 10.14 -7.27 12.85
CA PRO A 526 10.49 -5.86 12.80
C PRO A 526 9.24 -4.97 12.70
N PRO A 527 9.28 -3.74 13.24
CA PRO A 527 8.19 -2.77 13.12
C PRO A 527 7.90 -2.46 11.64
N ARG A 528 6.64 -2.66 11.26
CA ARG A 528 6.13 -2.42 9.90
C ARG A 528 5.96 -0.93 9.65
N GLY A 529 6.70 -0.42 8.66
CA GLY A 529 6.47 0.86 8.01
C GLY A 529 7.41 1.96 8.46
N LEU A 530 8.40 2.30 7.61
CA LEU A 530 8.95 3.66 7.51
C LEU A 530 9.98 3.88 6.39
N THR A 531 10.60 2.83 5.90
CA THR A 531 11.31 2.84 4.62
C THR A 531 10.95 1.53 3.94
N ASP A 532 10.51 1.60 2.69
CA ASP A 532 10.52 0.45 1.79
C ASP A 532 12.00 0.20 1.47
N PRO A 533 12.70 -0.71 2.18
CA PRO A 533 14.12 -0.96 1.90
C PRO A 533 14.33 -1.59 0.51
N PHE A 534 13.21 -1.92 -0.17
CA PHE A 534 13.13 -2.58 -1.47
C PHE A 534 12.62 -1.66 -2.58
N ARG A 535 12.38 -0.36 -2.30
CA ARG A 535 11.90 0.52 -3.36
C ARG A 535 12.99 0.67 -4.41
N ASP A 536 12.71 0.16 -5.60
CA ASP A 536 13.63 0.11 -6.73
C ASP A 536 13.11 0.91 -7.94
N PHE A 537 12.08 1.74 -7.71
CA PHE A 537 11.40 2.51 -8.73
C PHE A 537 11.03 3.93 -8.26
N GLY A 538 10.95 4.85 -9.24
CA GLY A 538 10.58 6.24 -9.03
C GLY A 538 11.60 7.04 -8.20
N SER A 539 11.11 8.11 -7.58
CA SER A 539 11.93 8.98 -6.74
C SER A 539 11.14 9.47 -5.53
N ARG A 540 11.86 9.96 -4.52
CA ARG A 540 11.28 10.55 -3.32
C ARG A 540 12.08 11.76 -2.91
N SER A 541 11.40 12.84 -2.57
CA SER A 541 12.03 14.02 -1.99
C SER A 541 11.52 14.20 -0.56
N VAL A 542 12.42 14.52 0.35
CA VAL A 542 12.17 14.62 1.79
C VAL A 542 12.76 15.95 2.27
N PRO A 543 11.98 16.87 2.84
CA PRO A 543 12.52 18.07 3.44
C PRO A 543 13.28 17.66 4.70
N ALA A 544 14.28 18.45 5.06
CA ALA A 544 15.08 18.22 6.24
C ALA A 544 15.27 19.57 6.95
N PRO A 545 14.26 20.07 7.68
CA PRO A 545 14.46 21.19 8.59
C PRO A 545 15.27 20.70 9.79
N TRP A 546 16.13 21.56 10.33
CA TRP A 546 16.79 21.29 11.60
C TRP A 546 16.98 22.58 12.39
N LEU A 547 16.96 22.42 13.71
CA LEU A 547 17.21 23.48 14.67
C LEU A 547 18.24 22.95 15.65
N SER A 548 19.34 23.67 15.84
CA SER A 548 20.30 23.35 16.88
C SER A 548 20.74 24.62 17.60
N PHE A 549 21.16 24.49 18.85
CA PHE A 549 21.76 25.58 19.59
C PHE A 549 23.17 25.16 20.01
N GLN A 550 24.14 26.04 19.76
CA GLN A 550 25.49 25.87 20.25
C GLN A 550 25.95 27.19 20.86
N PRO A 551 26.57 27.21 22.05
CA PRO A 551 26.93 28.45 22.74
C PRO A 551 27.71 29.46 21.87
N ASN A 552 28.62 28.97 21.01
CA ASN A 552 29.49 29.83 20.18
C ASN A 552 28.90 30.23 18.83
N VAL A 553 27.87 29.52 18.36
CA VAL A 553 27.26 29.71 17.03
C VAL A 553 25.87 30.35 17.18
N GLY A 554 25.32 30.31 18.39
CA GLY A 554 23.94 30.70 18.70
C GLY A 554 22.94 29.64 18.24
N LEU A 555 21.71 30.10 18.00
CA LEU A 555 20.69 29.30 17.36
C LEU A 555 21.04 29.14 15.88
N LEU A 556 21.13 27.91 15.41
CA LEU A 556 21.35 27.53 14.03
C LEU A 556 20.03 27.01 13.46
N ILE A 557 19.48 27.75 12.51
CA ILE A 557 18.22 27.45 11.84
C ILE A 557 18.56 26.98 10.43
N GLY A 558 18.18 25.75 10.10
CA GLY A 558 18.48 25.19 8.80
C GLY A 558 17.31 24.51 8.12
N ALA A 559 17.38 24.50 6.80
CA ALA A 559 16.44 23.81 5.94
C ALA A 559 17.17 23.16 4.77
N GLY A 560 16.57 22.10 4.24
CA GLY A 560 17.12 21.42 3.08
C GLY A 560 16.16 20.39 2.51
N VAL A 561 16.63 19.74 1.46
CA VAL A 561 15.93 18.65 0.79
C VAL A 561 16.89 17.51 0.52
N GLU A 562 16.41 16.31 0.78
CA GLU A 562 17.07 15.05 0.45
C GLU A 562 16.22 14.34 -0.60
N ARG A 563 16.80 14.11 -1.77
CA ARG A 563 16.16 13.48 -2.91
C ARG A 563 16.79 12.12 -3.17
N TYR A 564 15.99 11.08 -3.11
CA TYR A 564 16.33 9.71 -3.49
C TYR A 564 15.82 9.41 -4.89
N GLY A 565 16.68 8.90 -5.75
CA GLY A 565 16.31 8.23 -7.00
C GLY A 565 16.51 6.73 -6.83
N TYR A 566 15.43 5.96 -6.97
CA TYR A 566 15.49 4.50 -6.84
C TYR A 566 15.77 3.86 -8.18
N ALA A 567 16.43 2.70 -8.16
CA ALA A 567 16.79 1.95 -9.36
C ALA A 567 16.70 0.45 -9.09
N PHE A 568 16.44 -0.31 -10.15
CA PHE A 568 16.24 -1.75 -10.10
C PHE A 568 17.40 -2.48 -9.40
N LEU A 569 17.09 -3.29 -8.39
CA LEU A 569 18.05 -4.03 -7.55
C LEU A 569 19.20 -3.15 -6.97
N LYS A 570 18.95 -1.86 -6.75
CA LYS A 570 19.88 -0.94 -6.07
C LYS A 570 19.34 -0.56 -4.70
N ALA A 571 19.80 -1.27 -3.68
CA ALA A 571 19.49 -0.94 -2.30
C ALA A 571 20.62 -0.14 -1.62
N PRO A 572 20.30 0.84 -0.76
CA PRO A 572 18.95 1.34 -0.45
C PRO A 572 18.40 2.35 -1.49
N TYR A 573 19.23 2.81 -2.44
CA TYR A 573 18.85 3.70 -3.54
C TYR A 573 19.85 3.64 -4.71
N GLY A 574 19.43 4.10 -5.89
CA GLY A 574 20.31 4.29 -7.05
C GLY A 574 21.05 5.63 -7.03
N SER A 575 20.45 6.67 -6.44
CA SER A 575 21.09 7.97 -6.19
C SER A 575 20.48 8.65 -4.97
N ARG A 576 21.29 9.46 -4.27
CA ARG A 576 20.86 10.32 -3.18
C ARG A 576 21.52 11.69 -3.33
N VAL A 577 20.71 12.73 -3.32
CA VAL A 577 21.16 14.13 -3.39
C VAL A 577 20.61 14.88 -2.19
N THR A 578 21.49 15.41 -1.35
CA THR A 578 21.16 16.23 -0.19
C THR A 578 21.62 17.64 -0.45
N VAL A 579 20.70 18.61 -0.34
CA VAL A 579 21.01 20.04 -0.40
C VAL A 579 20.51 20.67 0.89
N ARG A 580 21.38 21.33 1.63
CA ARG A 580 21.06 21.92 2.94
C ARG A 580 21.71 23.30 3.09
N GLY A 581 20.98 24.20 3.74
CA GLY A 581 21.44 25.54 4.09
C GLY A 581 21.02 25.90 5.51
N ALA A 582 21.91 26.53 6.27
CA ALA A 582 21.65 27.04 7.60
C ALA A 582 22.15 28.47 7.79
N TYR A 583 21.50 29.16 8.72
CA TYR A 583 21.91 30.44 9.24
C TYR A 583 22.19 30.32 10.74
N ALA A 584 23.38 30.76 11.16
CA ALA A 584 23.75 30.89 12.56
C ALA A 584 23.47 32.30 13.06
N THR A 585 22.60 32.42 14.05
CA THR A 585 22.19 33.72 14.63
C THR A 585 23.32 34.40 15.42
N GLY A 586 24.16 33.63 16.12
CA GLY A 586 25.29 34.17 16.89
C GLY A 586 26.43 34.62 16.00
N ALA A 587 26.81 33.79 15.03
CA ALA A 587 27.89 34.10 14.08
C ALA A 587 27.46 35.04 12.94
N LYS A 588 26.14 35.21 12.69
CA LYS A 588 25.57 35.94 11.53
C LYS A 588 26.11 35.45 10.18
N ARG A 589 26.32 34.14 10.05
CA ARG A 589 26.93 33.50 8.88
C ARG A 589 26.08 32.35 8.40
N PHE A 590 26.24 32.01 7.13
CA PHE A 590 25.56 30.89 6.49
C PHE A 590 26.48 29.70 6.33
N ARG A 591 25.87 28.52 6.29
CA ARG A 591 26.50 27.27 5.87
C ARG A 591 25.61 26.61 4.83
N VAL A 592 26.19 26.21 3.71
CA VAL A 592 25.52 25.49 2.63
C VAL A 592 26.32 24.24 2.32
N TRP A 593 25.63 23.12 2.13
CA TRP A 593 26.28 21.92 1.62
C TRP A 593 25.40 21.15 0.67
N TYR A 594 26.09 20.51 -0.27
CA TYR A 594 25.57 19.60 -1.26
C TYR A 594 26.31 18.27 -1.11
N GLU A 595 25.56 17.18 -1.02
CA GLU A 595 26.10 15.82 -1.01
C GLU A 595 25.34 14.98 -2.04
N GLY A 596 26.03 14.49 -3.06
CA GLY A 596 25.53 13.54 -4.04
C GLY A 596 26.19 12.18 -3.85
N ASP A 597 25.40 11.11 -3.87
CA ASP A 597 25.84 9.71 -3.90
C ASP A 597 25.13 9.02 -5.08
N PHE A 598 25.88 8.52 -6.06
CA PHE A 598 25.37 7.97 -7.32
C PHE A 598 25.86 6.54 -7.55
N ARG A 599 24.98 5.57 -7.34
CA ARG A 599 25.26 4.12 -7.37
C ARG A 599 24.74 3.42 -8.63
N ASN A 600 23.94 4.12 -9.44
CA ASN A 600 23.37 3.61 -10.69
C ASN A 600 24.14 4.08 -11.93
N LEU A 601 25.48 4.16 -11.84
CA LEU A 601 26.31 4.53 -12.97
C LEU A 601 26.66 3.29 -13.83
N PRO A 602 26.92 3.47 -15.13
CA PRO A 602 27.36 2.39 -16.00
C PRO A 602 28.63 1.69 -15.50
N ARG A 603 28.86 0.45 -15.94
CA ARG A 603 30.09 -0.33 -15.65
C ARG A 603 30.45 -0.46 -14.17
N ARG A 604 29.44 -0.49 -13.29
CA ARG A 604 29.62 -0.69 -11.84
C ARG A 604 30.41 0.44 -11.16
N ALA A 605 30.44 1.64 -11.77
CA ALA A 605 31.01 2.81 -11.12
C ALA A 605 30.12 3.30 -9.97
N TRP A 606 30.76 3.86 -8.95
CA TRP A 606 30.11 4.61 -7.89
C TRP A 606 30.80 5.96 -7.81
N ALA A 607 30.02 7.04 -7.74
CA ALA A 607 30.53 8.38 -7.54
C ALA A 607 29.87 9.03 -6.33
N SER A 608 30.66 9.81 -5.59
CA SER A 608 30.15 10.74 -4.60
C SER A 608 30.71 12.14 -4.86
N LEU A 609 29.91 13.16 -4.56
CA LEU A 609 30.27 14.56 -4.69
C LEU A 609 29.86 15.29 -3.40
N SER A 610 30.83 15.89 -2.72
CA SER A 610 30.58 16.72 -1.54
C SER A 610 31.08 18.13 -1.82
N VAL A 611 30.19 19.10 -1.74
CA VAL A 611 30.51 20.53 -1.85
C VAL A 611 30.02 21.19 -0.58
N ARG A 612 30.92 21.87 0.13
CA ARG A 612 30.62 22.53 1.40
C ARG A 612 31.13 23.96 1.37
N TYR A 613 30.29 24.87 1.79
CA TYR A 613 30.64 26.25 2.09
C TYR A 613 30.15 26.53 3.52
N SER A 614 31.05 26.93 4.42
CA SER A 614 30.69 27.25 5.79
C SER A 614 31.39 28.52 6.23
N GLY A 615 30.62 29.54 6.60
CA GLY A 615 31.13 30.67 7.37
C GLY A 615 31.02 30.47 8.88
N ILE A 616 30.74 29.24 9.34
CA ILE A 616 30.38 28.89 10.72
C ILE A 616 31.37 27.87 11.33
N ASP A 617 32.23 27.25 10.51
CA ASP A 617 33.22 26.30 11.00
C ASP A 617 34.40 27.11 11.56
N PHE A 618 34.64 27.05 12.87
CA PHE A 618 35.79 27.70 13.52
C PHE A 618 36.71 26.62 14.05
N LEU A 619 38.00 26.69 13.74
CA LEU A 619 39.00 25.89 14.43
C LEU A 619 39.48 26.69 15.64
N ARG A 620 39.57 26.08 16.82
CA ARG A 620 40.24 26.72 17.95
C ARG A 620 41.58 26.04 18.18
N PHE A 621 42.65 26.81 18.08
CA PHE A 621 44.00 26.31 18.31
C PHE A 621 44.50 26.89 19.63
N TYR A 622 44.57 26.04 20.64
CA TYR A 622 45.02 26.42 21.97
C TYR A 622 46.53 26.20 22.17
N GLY A 623 47.27 25.74 21.15
CA GLY A 623 48.69 25.38 21.21
C GLY A 623 48.94 23.88 21.02
N PHE A 624 50.21 23.47 21.03
CA PHE A 624 50.62 22.06 20.89
C PHE A 624 50.87 21.45 22.27
N GLY A 625 50.12 20.39 22.62
CA GLY A 625 50.31 19.64 23.86
C GLY A 625 49.31 19.98 24.95
N ASN A 626 49.10 19.03 25.87
CA ASN A 626 48.08 19.10 26.92
C ASN A 626 48.43 20.07 28.07
N GLU A 627 49.65 20.62 28.07
CA GLU A 627 50.14 21.57 29.09
C GLU A 627 49.99 23.04 28.68
N THR A 628 49.28 23.32 27.58
CA THR A 628 49.16 24.70 27.10
C THR A 628 48.23 25.53 28.01
N GLU A 629 48.74 26.65 28.52
CA GLU A 629 48.01 27.55 29.41
C GLU A 629 47.02 28.42 28.62
N ILE A 630 45.72 28.34 28.97
CA ILE A 630 44.65 29.13 28.33
C ILE A 630 44.57 30.49 29.03
N THR A 631 45.22 31.49 28.47
CA THR A 631 45.39 32.84 29.04
C THR A 631 44.40 33.89 28.52
N ALA A 632 43.59 33.54 27.52
CA ALA A 632 42.64 34.46 26.88
C ALA A 632 41.23 33.86 26.75
N PRO A 633 40.20 34.69 26.47
CA PRO A 633 38.86 34.21 26.15
C PRO A 633 38.85 33.26 24.92
N PRO A 634 37.91 32.29 24.83
CA PRO A 634 37.87 31.30 23.75
C PRO A 634 37.81 31.88 22.32
N GLU A 635 37.37 33.13 22.17
CA GLU A 635 37.33 33.87 20.90
C GLU A 635 38.74 34.21 20.40
N PHE A 636 39.70 34.43 21.30
CA PHE A 636 41.09 34.76 20.96
C PHE A 636 41.79 33.60 20.21
N TYR A 637 41.41 32.37 20.51
CA TYR A 637 41.99 31.16 19.93
C TYR A 637 41.28 30.70 18.65
N GLN A 638 40.28 31.45 18.16
CA GLN A 638 39.60 31.11 16.89
C GLN A 638 40.49 31.43 15.69
N ILE A 639 40.72 30.41 14.87
CA ILE A 639 41.33 30.51 13.55
C ILE A 639 40.22 30.30 12.51
N THR A 640 40.15 31.21 11.55
CA THR A 640 39.28 31.13 10.35
C THR A 640 39.84 30.22 9.28
#